data_AF-A0AAD6IRW0-F1
#
_entry.id   AF-A0AAD6IRW0-F1
#
_cell.length_a   1.000
_cell.length_b   1.000
_cell.length_c   1.000
_cell.angle_alpha   90.00
_cell.angle_beta   90.00
_cell.angle_gamma   90.00
#
_symmetry.space_group_name_H-M   'P 1'
#
loop_
_entity.id
_entity.type
_entity.pdbx_description
1 polymer ?
#
loop_
_entity_poly.entity_id
_entity_poly.type
_entity_poly.pdbx_seq_one_letter_code
_entity_poly.pdbx_strand_id
1 'polypeptide(L)'
;MKTTAISLAALFVAGCAATEQLTPEKVEADITTEGLRNNLWHLLRIAKENGGNRAFGLPGYKASLDFVYERAVKRFGAHMDTYIQPFNHTFEQTRKIEVKGPDGKPVHAITLLYNPATPAGGVTAQLVDTPVDDTKGSLCLPEQWKGVDVKGKLALIKRGVCGIAEKLKLARQAGALGVILYNHEPGTAYGSATLGAANIGQLVPCGMIPLEVGNAWSARIKAGEKLTASLLVDSIFETRLTWNLISETKEGDPNNVVMLGAHLDGVQAGPGINDDGSGSSALLEIMGSIKKYKGFPNKIRFAWWGAEESGLVGSLYYTKNLSEEEADKIRFYFNYDMIGSIAPFFRVYQGKNPGDVHGAKVLHSYLSAKGKPAEFAPFGTSSDYVGFLNIGVPSSGLFTGAGAPMDPCYHQHCDTLENIDWSAITHNAKAAGRAAAHFALSLEGVPGRTKTTPNLRGRANLLSQFEKWAKVESEAEDSHSSFSHIIIIIIFFFSLLIRLLRNLQLRQCWWNISVRVFGVIARSSLVGWQRVGLSCLCSLARCLPSQPISVSPSSQPSQPSQPGPAIVSTPSIVTITCGHHPSSASKRHIAIRRSQSQALILAAGGSIIAIPAILPITNPRGDQSWTLLRATVAATPSQANALAERRIILLEKDQLQYSLNLPFPTSLGKDSGDWDTGENTSSSKGLRGSIRSKISGKDKDRDNHASATPSTGAAQPLDKSDSASIKSARSQRSASNPTNHAAPVSPQTANPTGEKSTPPTSPTDDSTLGPTSPIGEGDRVPSPPPSPSQSRSLGKGHHALDEQTGEVDQVSDKPAGQAGPHTATDTSTLTPKEPILIRPTGSSLPVNSGKETLEESPGGHSQFGMSALNALDLDEMITRLLDAGYAGKVTKTVCLKNAEITAICSAAREVFLGQPSLIELKAPVKIVGDVHGQYTDLLRMFEMCGFPPSANFLFLGDYVDRGKQSLETILLLMCYKLKYPENFFLLRGNHECANVTRVYGFYDECKRRCNVKIWKTFVDTFNTLPIAAIVAGKIFCVHGGLSPSLSHMDDIRNIQRPTDVPDYGLLNDLLWSDPADMQNDWEENERGVSYCFGKKVILEFLQRHDFDLVCRAHMVVEDGYEFFNDRTLVTVFSAPNYCGEFDNWGAVMSVSSELLCSFELIKPLDSAALKSHIKKGRNKRNSLYPQSPPVTRGPQSY
;
A
#
# COMPACT_ATOMS: atom_id res chain seq x y z
N MET A 1 -20.22 -75.68 -34.31
CA MET A 1 -19.96 -74.22 -34.20
C MET A 1 -20.04 -73.80 -32.72
N LYS A 2 -18.99 -74.03 -31.91
CA LYS A 2 -18.96 -73.59 -30.49
C LYS A 2 -17.61 -73.06 -30.00
N THR A 3 -16.53 -73.25 -30.74
CA THR A 3 -15.17 -72.79 -30.39
C THR A 3 -14.86 -71.37 -30.85
N THR A 4 -15.43 -70.90 -31.97
CA THR A 4 -15.18 -69.56 -32.53
C THR A 4 -15.78 -68.40 -31.73
N ALA A 5 -16.77 -68.63 -30.88
CA ALA A 5 -17.42 -67.58 -30.09
C ALA A 5 -16.52 -67.07 -28.94
N ILE A 6 -15.71 -67.95 -28.34
CA ILE A 6 -14.88 -67.61 -27.18
C ILE A 6 -13.70 -66.72 -27.59
N SER A 7 -13.11 -66.94 -28.76
CA SER A 7 -12.03 -66.11 -29.29
C SER A 7 -12.46 -64.67 -29.61
N LEU A 8 -13.70 -64.45 -30.05
CA LEU A 8 -14.23 -63.09 -30.25
C LEU A 8 -14.49 -62.38 -28.92
N ALA A 9 -15.00 -63.09 -27.91
CA ALA A 9 -15.19 -62.53 -26.58
C ALA A 9 -13.86 -62.09 -25.93
N ALA A 10 -12.81 -62.90 -26.06
CA ALA A 10 -11.47 -62.54 -25.59
C ALA A 10 -10.90 -61.27 -26.28
N LEU A 11 -11.13 -61.12 -27.59
CA LEU A 11 -10.73 -59.92 -28.34
C LEU A 11 -11.55 -58.67 -27.98
N PHE A 12 -12.82 -58.81 -27.60
CA PHE A 12 -13.61 -57.68 -27.09
C PHE A 12 -13.19 -57.26 -25.67
N VAL A 13 -12.81 -58.19 -24.80
CA VAL A 13 -12.27 -57.86 -23.46
C VAL A 13 -10.90 -57.19 -23.57
N ALA A 14 -10.06 -57.59 -24.52
CA ALA A 14 -8.80 -56.89 -24.85
C ALA A 14 -9.02 -55.52 -25.54
N GLY A 15 -10.22 -55.27 -26.09
CA GLY A 15 -10.62 -54.01 -26.70
C GLY A 15 -11.07 -52.93 -25.71
N CYS A 16 -11.35 -53.31 -24.45
CA CYS A 16 -11.51 -52.36 -23.35
C CYS A 16 -10.15 -51.79 -22.97
N ALA A 17 -9.70 -50.78 -23.73
CA ALA A 17 -8.46 -50.05 -23.45
C ALA A 17 -8.43 -49.63 -21.98
N ALA A 18 -7.43 -50.12 -21.24
CA ALA A 18 -7.29 -49.87 -19.81
C ALA A 18 -7.12 -48.36 -19.58
N THR A 19 -8.22 -47.67 -19.24
CA THR A 19 -8.22 -46.24 -19.00
C THR A 19 -7.33 -45.97 -17.79
N GLU A 20 -6.14 -45.42 -18.04
CA GLU A 20 -5.18 -45.21 -16.97
C GLU A 20 -5.77 -44.30 -15.91
N GLN A 21 -5.89 -44.84 -14.70
CA GLN A 21 -6.29 -44.05 -13.54
C GLN A 21 -5.22 -42.99 -13.24
N LEU A 22 -5.70 -41.80 -12.92
CA LEU A 22 -4.89 -40.67 -12.48
C LEU A 22 -4.22 -40.98 -11.13
N THR A 23 -2.93 -40.70 -11.00
CA THR A 23 -2.26 -40.57 -9.69
C THR A 23 -1.30 -39.37 -9.71
N PRO A 24 -0.98 -38.76 -8.56
CA PRO A 24 0.00 -37.68 -8.49
C PRO A 24 1.38 -38.06 -9.04
N GLU A 25 1.81 -39.31 -8.85
CA GLU A 25 3.10 -39.85 -9.33
C GLU A 25 3.16 -39.90 -10.86
N LYS A 26 2.04 -40.18 -11.52
CA LYS A 26 1.97 -40.17 -12.98
C LYS A 26 2.08 -38.77 -13.55
N VAL A 27 1.38 -37.80 -12.96
CA VAL A 27 1.49 -36.38 -13.36
C VAL A 27 2.87 -35.81 -13.02
N GLU A 28 3.46 -36.21 -11.90
CA GLU A 28 4.87 -35.93 -11.60
C GLU A 28 5.79 -36.49 -12.67
N ALA A 29 5.64 -37.75 -13.09
CA ALA A 29 6.50 -38.40 -14.07
C ALA A 29 6.37 -37.77 -15.47
N ASP A 30 5.15 -37.40 -15.86
CA ASP A 30 4.82 -36.78 -17.15
C ASP A 30 5.45 -35.41 -17.36
N ILE A 31 5.57 -34.60 -16.31
CA ILE A 31 6.09 -33.22 -16.40
C ILE A 31 7.61 -33.28 -16.56
N THR A 32 8.11 -32.83 -17.71
CA THR A 32 9.54 -32.90 -18.05
C THR A 32 10.17 -31.52 -18.20
N THR A 33 11.46 -31.41 -17.84
CA THR A 33 12.26 -30.22 -18.08
C THR A 33 12.30 -29.85 -19.58
N GLU A 34 12.26 -30.85 -20.47
CA GLU A 34 12.23 -30.63 -21.92
C GLU A 34 10.91 -30.05 -22.40
N GLY A 35 9.76 -30.56 -21.92
CA GLY A 35 8.44 -29.99 -22.23
C GLY A 35 8.30 -28.54 -21.74
N LEU A 36 8.69 -28.29 -20.49
CA LEU A 36 8.76 -26.94 -19.92
C LEU A 36 9.64 -26.00 -20.76
N ARG A 37 10.85 -26.46 -21.14
CA ARG A 37 11.80 -25.70 -21.98
C ARG A 37 11.25 -25.44 -23.38
N ASN A 38 10.55 -26.39 -23.98
CA ASN A 38 9.95 -26.24 -25.30
C ASN A 38 8.81 -25.21 -25.30
N ASN A 39 7.95 -25.21 -24.27
CA ASN A 39 6.91 -24.20 -24.12
C ASN A 39 7.51 -22.80 -23.86
N LEU A 40 8.50 -22.67 -22.96
CA LEU A 40 9.23 -21.42 -22.73
C LEU A 40 9.96 -20.91 -23.98
N TRP A 41 10.57 -21.80 -24.77
CA TRP A 41 11.22 -21.43 -26.03
C TRP A 41 10.24 -20.84 -27.04
N HIS A 42 9.02 -21.40 -27.12
CA HIS A 42 7.97 -20.81 -27.94
C HIS A 42 7.52 -19.44 -27.43
N LEU A 43 7.37 -19.22 -26.13
CA LEU A 43 7.02 -17.91 -25.58
C LEU A 43 8.14 -16.87 -25.84
N LEU A 44 9.41 -17.24 -25.68
CA LEU A 44 10.55 -16.38 -26.03
C LEU A 44 10.63 -16.10 -27.53
N ARG A 45 10.29 -17.07 -28.37
CA ARG A 45 10.19 -16.87 -29.82
C ARG A 45 9.06 -15.90 -30.15
N ILE A 46 7.88 -16.07 -29.56
CA ILE A 46 6.72 -15.18 -29.75
C ILE A 46 7.09 -13.74 -29.33
N ALA A 47 7.74 -13.56 -28.19
CA ALA A 47 8.25 -12.26 -27.76
C ALA A 47 9.19 -11.64 -28.81
N LYS A 48 10.23 -12.39 -29.22
CA LYS A 48 11.22 -11.94 -30.22
C LYS A 48 10.59 -11.61 -31.59
N GLU A 49 9.57 -12.35 -32.02
CA GLU A 49 8.84 -12.11 -33.28
C GLU A 49 7.85 -10.93 -33.19
N ASN A 50 7.51 -10.45 -31.99
CA ASN A 50 6.49 -9.41 -31.76
C ASN A 50 7.01 -8.17 -31.00
N GLY A 51 8.29 -7.81 -31.15
CA GLY A 51 8.87 -6.58 -30.61
C GLY A 51 9.64 -6.74 -29.30
N GLY A 52 9.93 -7.97 -28.88
CA GLY A 52 10.76 -8.30 -27.71
C GLY A 52 10.00 -8.62 -26.44
N ASN A 53 8.66 -8.49 -26.42
CA ASN A 53 7.81 -8.69 -25.25
C ASN A 53 6.50 -9.44 -25.58
N ARG A 54 5.70 -9.73 -24.54
CA ARG A 54 4.36 -10.32 -24.66
C ARG A 54 3.29 -9.49 -23.96
N ALA A 55 3.52 -8.20 -23.77
CA ALA A 55 2.67 -7.34 -22.94
C ALA A 55 1.24 -7.21 -23.47
N PHE A 56 0.28 -7.08 -22.55
CA PHE A 56 -1.10 -6.71 -22.87
C PHE A 56 -1.17 -5.57 -23.88
N GLY A 57 -2.10 -5.66 -24.83
CA GLY A 57 -2.34 -4.64 -25.85
C GLY A 57 -1.30 -4.61 -26.97
N LEU A 58 -0.18 -5.35 -26.87
CA LEU A 58 0.80 -5.53 -27.95
C LEU A 58 0.63 -6.90 -28.64
N PRO A 59 1.09 -7.05 -29.91
CA PRO A 59 0.85 -8.27 -30.69
C PRO A 59 1.38 -9.56 -30.04
N GLY A 60 2.45 -9.45 -29.24
CA GLY A 60 3.04 -10.59 -28.52
C GLY A 60 2.07 -11.26 -27.56
N TYR A 61 1.19 -10.51 -26.89
CA TYR A 61 0.17 -11.10 -26.02
C TYR A 61 -0.82 -11.96 -26.82
N LYS A 62 -1.34 -11.41 -27.92
CA LYS A 62 -2.30 -12.12 -28.79
C LYS A 62 -1.68 -13.38 -29.41
N ALA A 63 -0.42 -13.31 -29.84
CA ALA A 63 0.32 -14.48 -30.32
C ALA A 63 0.53 -15.55 -29.23
N SER A 64 0.70 -15.14 -27.97
CA SER A 64 0.79 -16.06 -26.81
C SER A 64 -0.55 -16.73 -26.50
N LEU A 65 -1.64 -15.95 -26.51
CA LEU A 65 -3.00 -16.45 -26.37
C LEU A 65 -3.33 -17.50 -27.44
N ASP A 66 -3.02 -17.20 -28.70
CA ASP A 66 -3.28 -18.11 -29.83
C ASP A 66 -2.40 -19.38 -29.78
N PHE A 67 -1.20 -19.30 -29.22
CA PHE A 67 -0.30 -20.43 -28.96
C PHE A 67 -0.83 -21.39 -27.88
N VAL A 68 -1.38 -20.86 -26.79
CA VAL A 68 -2.06 -21.65 -25.75
C VAL A 68 -3.37 -22.25 -26.28
N TYR A 69 -4.16 -21.43 -26.98
CA TYR A 69 -5.46 -21.82 -27.56
C TYR A 69 -5.31 -22.95 -28.60
N GLU A 70 -4.25 -22.91 -29.43
CA GLU A 70 -3.95 -23.99 -30.38
C GLU A 70 -3.74 -25.33 -29.66
N ARG A 71 -2.99 -25.36 -28.55
CA ARG A 71 -2.77 -26.57 -27.75
C ARG A 71 -4.07 -27.04 -27.10
N ALA A 72 -4.73 -26.14 -26.36
CA ALA A 72 -5.94 -26.44 -25.61
C ALA A 72 -7.06 -26.99 -26.53
N VAL A 73 -7.36 -26.32 -27.65
CA VAL A 73 -8.42 -26.74 -28.57
C VAL A 73 -7.99 -27.86 -29.51
N LYS A 74 -6.92 -27.68 -30.30
CA LYS A 74 -6.62 -28.62 -31.41
C LYS A 74 -5.95 -29.90 -30.95
N ARG A 75 -5.15 -29.83 -29.87
CA ARG A 75 -4.40 -30.99 -29.36
C ARG A 75 -5.12 -31.66 -28.19
N PHE A 76 -5.79 -30.90 -27.34
CA PHE A 76 -6.39 -31.39 -26.09
C PHE A 76 -7.93 -31.32 -26.06
N GLY A 77 -8.59 -30.67 -27.02
CA GLY A 77 -10.05 -30.42 -27.02
C GLY A 77 -10.97 -31.64 -27.12
N ALA A 78 -10.41 -32.85 -27.31
CA ALA A 78 -11.15 -34.09 -27.08
C ALA A 78 -11.47 -34.32 -25.59
N HIS A 79 -10.63 -33.78 -24.69
CA HIS A 79 -10.71 -33.93 -23.23
C HIS A 79 -10.97 -32.61 -22.49
N MET A 80 -10.77 -31.47 -23.17
CA MET A 80 -10.93 -30.13 -22.63
C MET A 80 -12.08 -29.39 -23.31
N ASP A 81 -12.79 -28.56 -22.56
CA ASP A 81 -13.61 -27.46 -23.07
C ASP A 81 -12.87 -26.14 -22.84
N THR A 82 -12.64 -25.38 -23.91
CA THR A 82 -11.80 -24.17 -23.90
C THR A 82 -12.58 -22.99 -24.46
N TYR A 83 -12.56 -21.86 -23.74
CA TYR A 83 -13.12 -20.60 -24.21
C TYR A 83 -12.18 -19.42 -23.93
N ILE A 84 -12.42 -18.33 -24.65
CA ILE A 84 -11.73 -17.06 -24.47
C ILE A 84 -12.73 -16.07 -23.89
N GLN A 85 -12.34 -15.35 -22.84
CA GLN A 85 -13.14 -14.29 -22.22
C GLN A 85 -12.57 -12.93 -22.66
N PRO A 86 -13.10 -12.30 -23.72
CA PRO A 86 -12.68 -10.97 -24.14
C PRO A 86 -13.15 -9.89 -23.17
N PHE A 87 -12.32 -8.87 -22.94
CA PHE A 87 -12.68 -7.65 -22.21
C PHE A 87 -11.79 -6.47 -22.62
N ASN A 88 -12.26 -5.25 -22.41
CA ASN A 88 -11.50 -4.03 -22.72
C ASN A 88 -10.76 -3.53 -21.48
N HIS A 89 -9.60 -2.91 -21.68
CA HIS A 89 -8.84 -2.23 -20.63
C HIS A 89 -7.99 -1.08 -21.19
N THR A 90 -7.60 -0.12 -20.34
CA THR A 90 -6.73 1.00 -20.72
C THR A 90 -5.29 0.52 -20.95
N PHE A 91 -4.85 0.53 -22.19
CA PHE A 91 -3.44 0.31 -22.53
C PHE A 91 -2.65 1.61 -22.38
N GLU A 92 -1.55 1.55 -21.63
CA GLU A 92 -0.53 2.61 -21.57
C GLU A 92 0.69 2.21 -22.39
N GLN A 93 1.32 3.19 -23.05
CA GLN A 93 2.72 3.07 -23.47
C GLN A 93 3.38 4.43 -23.61
N THR A 94 4.48 4.67 -22.89
CA THR A 94 5.46 5.69 -23.28
C THR A 94 6.24 5.22 -24.52
N ARG A 95 5.92 5.79 -25.69
CA ARG A 95 6.63 5.54 -26.96
C ARG A 95 8.01 6.20 -26.98
N LYS A 96 8.17 7.35 -26.31
CA LYS A 96 9.46 8.05 -26.20
C LYS A 96 9.56 8.88 -24.92
N ILE A 97 10.68 8.74 -24.23
CA ILE A 97 11.14 9.67 -23.19
C ILE A 97 12.43 10.35 -23.67
N GLU A 98 12.57 11.66 -23.49
CA GLU A 98 13.80 12.40 -23.75
C GLU A 98 13.92 13.59 -22.80
N VAL A 99 15.02 13.67 -22.05
CA VAL A 99 15.37 14.83 -21.22
C VAL A 99 16.63 15.47 -21.78
N LYS A 100 16.61 16.79 -22.02
CA LYS A 100 17.79 17.55 -22.46
C LYS A 100 18.25 18.53 -21.40
N GLY A 101 19.56 18.55 -21.17
CA GLY A 101 20.20 19.47 -20.25
C GLY A 101 20.34 20.89 -20.77
N PRO A 102 20.91 21.80 -19.95
CA PRO A 102 21.11 23.21 -20.30
C PRO A 102 22.13 23.44 -21.42
N ASP A 103 22.93 22.43 -21.76
CA ASP A 103 23.84 22.41 -22.91
C ASP A 103 23.18 21.83 -24.18
N GLY A 104 21.87 21.58 -24.15
CA GLY A 104 21.08 21.04 -25.25
C GLY A 104 21.28 19.54 -25.51
N LYS A 105 22.17 18.86 -24.77
CA LYS A 105 22.42 17.43 -24.96
C LYS A 105 21.36 16.57 -24.28
N PRO A 106 20.94 15.43 -24.88
CA PRO A 106 20.13 14.46 -24.17
C PRO A 106 20.93 13.82 -23.03
N VAL A 107 20.27 13.55 -21.92
CA VAL A 107 20.81 12.74 -20.82
C VAL A 107 20.09 11.39 -20.78
N HIS A 108 20.69 10.39 -20.11
CA HIS A 108 19.96 9.15 -19.81
C HIS A 108 18.71 9.49 -18.99
N ALA A 109 17.55 9.02 -19.46
CA ALA A 109 16.29 9.21 -18.80
C ALA A 109 15.40 7.98 -19.00
N ILE A 110 14.65 7.59 -17.98
CA ILE A 110 13.60 6.56 -18.08
C ILE A 110 12.22 7.19 -17.85
N THR A 111 11.20 6.56 -18.42
CA THR A 111 9.80 6.83 -18.09
C THR A 111 9.40 6.12 -16.80
N LEU A 112 8.27 6.55 -16.25
CA LEU A 112 7.49 5.82 -15.28
C LEU A 112 6.26 5.21 -15.99
N LEU A 113 5.64 4.17 -15.42
CA LEU A 113 4.37 3.63 -15.93
C LEU A 113 3.23 4.58 -15.51
N TYR A 114 2.29 4.82 -16.43
CA TYR A 114 1.22 5.81 -16.31
C TYR A 114 1.72 7.27 -16.33
N ASN A 115 2.76 7.56 -17.11
CA ASN A 115 3.37 8.88 -17.22
C ASN A 115 2.65 9.76 -18.25
N PRO A 116 2.08 10.93 -17.88
CA PRO A 116 1.35 11.78 -18.81
C PRO A 116 2.22 12.28 -19.97
N ALA A 117 1.63 12.39 -21.16
CA ALA A 117 2.32 12.99 -22.30
C ALA A 117 2.58 14.50 -22.09
N THR A 118 3.71 14.97 -22.59
CA THR A 118 3.96 16.41 -22.81
C THR A 118 3.20 16.90 -24.06
N PRO A 119 2.94 18.21 -24.19
CA PRO A 119 2.50 18.81 -25.45
C PRO A 119 3.39 18.42 -26.64
N ALA A 120 2.83 18.44 -27.85
CA ALA A 120 3.55 18.03 -29.07
C ALA A 120 4.86 18.82 -29.28
N GLY A 121 5.99 18.11 -29.32
CA GLY A 121 7.33 18.69 -29.38
C GLY A 121 8.07 18.75 -28.02
N GLY A 122 7.36 18.50 -26.91
CA GLY A 122 7.89 18.57 -25.55
C GLY A 122 7.72 19.94 -24.90
N VAL A 123 8.22 20.05 -23.67
CA VAL A 123 8.31 21.29 -22.89
C VAL A 123 9.77 21.69 -22.77
N THR A 124 10.12 22.90 -23.22
CA THR A 124 11.41 23.54 -22.90
C THR A 124 11.12 24.76 -22.01
N ALA A 125 11.66 24.79 -20.79
CA ALA A 125 11.44 25.89 -19.85
C ALA A 125 12.63 26.04 -18.88
N GLN A 126 12.61 27.13 -18.09
CA GLN A 126 13.56 27.29 -16.99
C GLN A 126 13.48 26.09 -16.05
N LEU A 127 14.63 25.59 -15.61
CA LEU A 127 14.72 24.55 -14.59
C LEU A 127 14.85 25.20 -13.20
N VAL A 128 14.02 24.77 -12.26
CA VAL A 128 13.98 25.26 -10.88
C VAL A 128 14.47 24.17 -9.94
N ASP A 129 15.55 24.45 -9.23
CA ASP A 129 16.04 23.63 -8.14
C ASP A 129 15.08 23.67 -6.95
N THR A 130 14.86 22.53 -6.30
CA THR A 130 13.85 22.41 -5.23
C THR A 130 14.48 22.04 -3.87
N PRO A 131 13.82 22.39 -2.75
CA PRO A 131 14.18 21.90 -1.42
C PRO A 131 14.34 20.37 -1.39
N VAL A 132 15.55 19.92 -1.03
CA VAL A 132 15.85 18.50 -0.84
C VAL A 132 15.63 18.14 0.62
N ASP A 133 14.74 17.19 0.87
CA ASP A 133 14.53 16.54 2.16
C ASP A 133 14.73 15.03 1.96
N ASP A 134 15.85 14.50 2.45
CA ASP A 134 16.15 13.07 2.37
C ASP A 134 15.54 12.27 3.55
N THR A 135 14.91 12.95 4.51
CA THR A 135 14.32 12.36 5.72
C THR A 135 12.81 12.12 5.60
N LYS A 136 12.05 13.12 5.14
CA LYS A 136 10.61 12.98 4.80
C LYS A 136 10.38 12.68 3.31
N GLY A 137 11.40 12.91 2.48
CA GLY A 137 11.29 12.95 1.03
C GLY A 137 11.05 14.38 0.52
N SER A 138 11.66 14.70 -0.61
CA SER A 138 11.63 16.04 -1.22
C SER A 138 10.32 16.33 -1.94
N LEU A 139 9.67 17.45 -1.59
CA LEU A 139 8.45 17.97 -2.21
C LEU A 139 7.25 16.97 -2.25
N CYS A 140 7.16 16.17 -1.20
CA CYS A 140 6.09 15.19 -0.95
C CYS A 140 4.86 15.80 -0.26
N LEU A 141 5.04 16.92 0.45
CA LEU A 141 4.01 17.54 1.30
C LEU A 141 3.74 18.99 0.84
N PRO A 142 2.50 19.52 0.95
CA PRO A 142 2.12 20.82 0.38
C PRO A 142 2.95 22.00 0.89
N GLU A 143 3.36 22.00 2.15
CA GLU A 143 4.14 23.08 2.76
C GLU A 143 5.60 23.12 2.29
N GLN A 144 6.15 22.00 1.82
CA GLN A 144 7.48 21.98 1.18
C GLN A 144 7.51 22.77 -0.14
N TRP A 145 6.35 22.99 -0.79
CA TRP A 145 6.22 23.83 -1.98
C TRP A 145 6.12 25.33 -1.66
N LYS A 146 6.06 25.73 -0.40
CA LYS A 146 5.90 27.13 0.03
C LYS A 146 7.13 27.97 -0.34
N GLY A 147 6.98 28.83 -1.33
CA GLY A 147 8.07 29.65 -1.89
C GLY A 147 8.80 29.03 -3.08
N VAL A 148 8.39 27.83 -3.54
CA VAL A 148 8.95 27.16 -4.71
C VAL A 148 8.27 27.68 -5.98
N ASP A 149 8.85 28.72 -6.59
CA ASP A 149 8.32 29.34 -7.82
C ASP A 149 8.60 28.49 -9.08
N VAL A 150 7.79 27.46 -9.28
CA VAL A 150 7.80 26.55 -10.46
C VAL A 150 6.74 26.91 -11.52
N LYS A 151 5.96 27.98 -11.33
CA LYS A 151 4.82 28.29 -12.20
C LYS A 151 5.28 28.59 -13.63
N GLY A 152 4.85 27.76 -14.59
CA GLY A 152 5.29 27.85 -15.99
C GLY A 152 6.72 27.34 -16.25
N LYS A 153 7.27 26.50 -15.37
CA LYS A 153 8.67 26.03 -15.40
C LYS A 153 8.76 24.52 -15.20
N LEU A 154 9.97 23.96 -15.32
CA LEU A 154 10.27 22.56 -14.95
C LEU A 154 10.84 22.53 -13.53
N ALA A 155 10.35 21.61 -12.69
CA ALA A 155 10.88 21.40 -11.34
C ALA A 155 11.94 20.27 -11.34
N LEU A 156 13.10 20.52 -10.73
CA LEU A 156 14.15 19.53 -10.51
C LEU A 156 13.99 18.95 -9.09
N ILE A 157 13.50 17.72 -8.98
CA ILE A 157 13.09 17.11 -7.70
C ILE A 157 13.86 15.80 -7.47
N LYS A 158 14.31 15.55 -6.24
CA LYS A 158 14.91 14.26 -5.85
C LYS A 158 13.82 13.20 -5.58
N ARG A 159 14.03 11.96 -6.04
CA ARG A 159 13.11 10.83 -5.82
C ARG A 159 12.82 10.64 -4.32
N GLY A 160 13.83 10.44 -3.50
CA GLY A 160 13.67 10.27 -2.05
C GLY A 160 12.75 9.08 -1.68
N VAL A 161 12.20 9.13 -0.46
CA VAL A 161 11.50 7.98 0.18
C VAL A 161 9.97 7.96 0.02
N CYS A 162 9.36 8.95 -0.64
CA CYS A 162 7.90 9.09 -0.72
C CYS A 162 7.33 8.75 -2.11
N GLY A 163 6.01 8.55 -2.19
CA GLY A 163 5.31 8.27 -3.43
C GLY A 163 5.53 9.34 -4.52
N ILE A 164 5.91 8.90 -5.72
CA ILE A 164 6.25 9.82 -6.82
C ILE A 164 5.02 10.57 -7.33
N ALA A 165 3.86 9.90 -7.43
CA ALA A 165 2.63 10.50 -7.95
C ALA A 165 2.21 11.77 -7.17
N GLU A 166 2.33 11.78 -5.84
CA GLU A 166 1.97 12.94 -5.01
C GLU A 166 2.86 14.15 -5.29
N LYS A 167 4.17 13.95 -5.50
CA LYS A 167 5.07 15.02 -5.97
C LYS A 167 4.56 15.63 -7.28
N LEU A 168 4.07 14.80 -8.20
CA LEU A 168 3.58 15.24 -9.51
C LEU A 168 2.20 15.92 -9.42
N LYS A 169 1.32 15.51 -8.49
CA LYS A 169 0.07 16.24 -8.18
C LYS A 169 0.36 17.62 -7.61
N LEU A 170 1.23 17.71 -6.60
CA LEU A 170 1.60 18.98 -5.99
C LEU A 170 2.35 19.90 -6.97
N ALA A 171 3.21 19.33 -7.83
CA ALA A 171 3.83 20.06 -8.95
C ALA A 171 2.78 20.67 -9.90
N ARG A 172 1.71 19.92 -10.22
CA ARG A 172 0.59 20.41 -11.03
C ARG A 172 -0.14 21.56 -10.35
N GLN A 173 -0.42 21.43 -9.06
CA GLN A 173 -1.09 22.47 -8.25
C GLN A 173 -0.24 23.75 -8.14
N ALA A 174 1.08 23.62 -8.02
CA ALA A 174 2.04 24.72 -8.06
C ALA A 174 2.22 25.33 -9.48
N GLY A 175 1.63 24.72 -10.51
CA GLY A 175 1.66 25.20 -11.89
C GLY A 175 2.94 24.87 -12.66
N ALA A 176 3.68 23.83 -12.27
CA ALA A 176 4.80 23.31 -13.05
C ALA A 176 4.31 22.73 -14.39
N LEU A 177 5.14 22.83 -15.43
CA LEU A 177 4.86 22.24 -16.75
C LEU A 177 5.32 20.78 -16.86
N GLY A 178 6.08 20.30 -15.87
CA GLY A 178 6.69 18.98 -15.83
C GLY A 178 7.75 18.87 -14.74
N VAL A 179 8.16 17.63 -14.43
CA VAL A 179 9.17 17.34 -13.41
C VAL A 179 10.34 16.59 -14.04
N ILE A 180 11.55 17.03 -13.70
CA ILE A 180 12.78 16.26 -13.89
C ILE A 180 13.12 15.65 -12.54
N LEU A 181 12.90 14.33 -12.43
CA LEU A 181 12.99 13.58 -11.19
C LEU A 181 14.35 12.88 -11.13
N TYR A 182 15.32 13.40 -10.37
CA TYR A 182 16.60 12.71 -10.27
C TYR A 182 16.56 11.60 -9.22
N ASN A 183 17.13 10.43 -9.55
CA ASN A 183 17.12 9.27 -8.68
C ASN A 183 17.90 9.56 -7.38
N HIS A 184 17.62 8.76 -6.36
CA HIS A 184 18.31 8.80 -5.06
C HIS A 184 19.57 7.93 -5.01
N GLU A 185 19.72 6.97 -5.92
CA GLU A 185 20.88 6.08 -6.06
C GLU A 185 21.74 6.47 -7.27
N PRO A 186 23.06 6.23 -7.23
CA PRO A 186 23.98 6.56 -8.31
C PRO A 186 23.84 5.68 -9.56
N GLY A 187 24.37 6.15 -10.69
CA GLY A 187 24.46 5.41 -11.94
C GLY A 187 23.15 5.40 -12.76
N THR A 188 22.96 4.33 -13.55
CA THR A 188 21.84 4.17 -14.50
C THR A 188 21.09 2.85 -14.35
N ALA A 189 21.44 2.03 -13.36
CA ALA A 189 20.91 0.68 -13.16
C ALA A 189 19.69 0.67 -12.22
N TYR A 190 18.69 1.51 -12.49
CA TYR A 190 17.45 1.60 -11.70
C TYR A 190 16.22 1.32 -12.57
N GLY A 191 15.29 0.53 -12.05
CA GLY A 191 14.05 0.19 -12.73
C GLY A 191 13.05 1.35 -12.82
N SER A 192 12.13 1.24 -13.77
CA SER A 192 10.93 2.08 -13.81
C SER A 192 10.05 1.84 -12.57
N ALA A 193 9.23 2.82 -12.21
CA ALA A 193 8.24 2.70 -11.15
C ALA A 193 6.87 3.10 -11.71
N THR A 194 5.80 2.60 -11.09
CA THR A 194 4.43 2.98 -11.46
C THR A 194 4.00 4.28 -10.79
N LEU A 195 3.28 5.11 -11.54
CA LEU A 195 2.53 6.26 -11.03
C LEU A 195 1.09 5.89 -10.66
N GLY A 196 0.66 4.66 -10.96
CA GLY A 196 -0.69 4.14 -10.69
C GLY A 196 -1.75 4.68 -11.66
N ALA A 197 -2.52 3.79 -12.28
CA ALA A 197 -3.52 4.15 -13.28
C ALA A 197 -4.57 5.15 -12.76
N ALA A 198 -4.96 5.04 -11.48
CA ALA A 198 -5.88 5.95 -10.79
C ALA A 198 -5.45 7.44 -10.77
N ASN A 199 -4.23 7.75 -11.22
CA ASN A 199 -3.69 9.11 -11.34
C ASN A 199 -3.56 9.59 -12.81
N ILE A 200 -4.01 8.81 -13.80
CA ILE A 200 -4.11 9.25 -15.21
C ILE A 200 -4.91 10.55 -15.27
N GLY A 201 -4.52 11.47 -16.16
CA GLY A 201 -5.13 12.80 -16.26
C GLY A 201 -4.74 13.78 -15.14
N GLN A 202 -4.34 13.32 -13.95
CA GLN A 202 -4.14 14.15 -12.74
C GLN A 202 -2.70 14.64 -12.50
N LEU A 203 -1.68 14.02 -13.12
CA LEU A 203 -0.26 14.32 -12.88
C LEU A 203 0.31 15.33 -13.89
N VAL A 204 1.54 15.81 -13.67
CA VAL A 204 2.37 16.44 -14.72
C VAL A 204 3.30 15.40 -15.37
N PRO A 205 3.71 15.59 -16.64
CA PRO A 205 4.73 14.75 -17.28
C PRO A 205 6.03 14.73 -16.46
N CYS A 206 6.66 13.56 -16.39
CA CYS A 206 7.88 13.32 -15.62
C CYS A 206 8.98 12.64 -16.47
N GLY A 207 10.24 12.97 -16.21
CA GLY A 207 11.39 12.22 -16.71
C GLY A 207 12.35 11.89 -15.58
N MET A 208 12.64 10.60 -15.34
CA MET A 208 13.56 10.19 -14.29
C MET A 208 15.00 10.13 -14.81
N ILE A 209 15.95 10.77 -14.12
CA ILE A 209 17.37 10.90 -14.53
C ILE A 209 18.36 10.47 -13.42
N PRO A 210 19.64 10.21 -13.72
CA PRO A 210 20.64 9.84 -12.72
C PRO A 210 20.86 10.88 -11.61
N LEU A 211 21.23 10.40 -10.43
CA LEU A 211 21.56 11.20 -9.24
C LEU A 211 22.62 12.27 -9.53
N GLU A 212 23.67 11.90 -10.27
CA GLU A 212 24.82 12.75 -10.59
C GLU A 212 24.41 13.91 -11.50
N VAL A 213 23.54 13.65 -12.48
CA VAL A 213 23.04 14.67 -13.42
C VAL A 213 22.16 15.67 -12.67
N GLY A 214 21.25 15.18 -11.82
CA GLY A 214 20.42 16.04 -10.97
C GLY A 214 21.24 16.89 -10.00
N ASN A 215 22.20 16.29 -9.30
CA ASN A 215 23.10 17.01 -8.39
C ASN A 215 23.94 18.07 -9.13
N ALA A 216 24.45 17.77 -10.34
CA ALA A 216 25.22 18.73 -11.13
C ALA A 216 24.39 19.91 -11.62
N TRP A 217 23.12 19.71 -11.97
CA TRP A 217 22.20 20.80 -12.34
C TRP A 217 21.75 21.60 -11.11
N SER A 218 21.46 20.92 -10.00
CA SER A 218 21.15 21.54 -8.70
C SER A 218 22.29 22.47 -8.22
N ALA A 219 23.54 22.01 -8.29
CA ALA A 219 24.71 22.80 -7.90
C ALA A 219 24.89 24.07 -8.75
N ARG A 220 24.64 23.98 -10.07
CA ARG A 220 24.69 25.14 -10.99
C ARG A 220 23.59 26.17 -10.71
N ILE A 221 22.36 25.72 -10.43
CA ILE A 221 21.26 26.63 -10.04
C ILE A 221 21.57 27.30 -8.69
N LYS A 222 22.07 26.54 -7.71
CA LYS A 222 22.53 27.08 -6.41
C LYS A 222 23.69 28.08 -6.54
N ALA A 223 24.52 27.96 -7.58
CA ALA A 223 25.54 28.96 -7.93
C ALA A 223 24.99 30.21 -8.65
N GLY A 224 23.66 30.31 -8.83
CA GLY A 224 22.98 31.45 -9.47
C GLY A 224 22.74 31.31 -10.98
N GLU A 225 23.08 30.17 -11.59
CA GLU A 225 22.91 29.97 -13.03
C GLU A 225 21.45 29.70 -13.40
N LYS A 226 20.88 30.49 -14.32
CA LYS A 226 19.51 30.29 -14.84
C LYS A 226 19.48 29.18 -15.88
N LEU A 227 19.45 27.94 -15.41
CA LEU A 227 19.35 26.76 -16.26
C LEU A 227 18.01 26.71 -17.01
N THR A 228 18.06 26.17 -18.23
CA THR A 228 16.90 25.74 -19.02
C THR A 228 17.04 24.24 -19.24
N ALA A 229 15.93 23.51 -19.28
CA ALA A 229 15.92 22.09 -19.64
C ALA A 229 14.77 21.80 -20.60
N SER A 230 14.82 20.65 -21.28
CA SER A 230 13.68 20.15 -22.06
C SER A 230 13.25 18.78 -21.57
N LEU A 231 11.94 18.56 -21.48
CA LEU A 231 11.31 17.28 -21.20
C LEU A 231 10.36 16.95 -22.36
N LEU A 232 10.50 15.76 -22.94
CA LEU A 232 9.56 15.18 -23.89
C LEU A 232 9.11 13.83 -23.34
N VAL A 233 7.81 13.71 -23.08
CA VAL A 233 7.12 12.45 -22.82
C VAL A 233 6.11 12.26 -23.94
N ASP A 234 6.30 11.24 -24.77
CA ASP A 234 5.34 10.81 -25.77
C ASP A 234 4.68 9.51 -25.28
N SER A 235 3.52 9.63 -24.64
CA SER A 235 2.74 8.51 -24.11
C SER A 235 1.40 8.40 -24.82
N ILE A 236 0.90 7.17 -24.94
CA ILE A 236 -0.48 6.87 -25.33
C ILE A 236 -1.23 6.21 -24.18
N PHE A 237 -2.50 6.57 -24.06
CA PHE A 237 -3.49 5.96 -23.18
C PHE A 237 -4.71 5.68 -24.05
N GLU A 238 -5.02 4.41 -24.32
CA GLU A 238 -6.13 4.03 -25.19
C GLU A 238 -6.74 2.70 -24.79
N THR A 239 -8.07 2.61 -24.82
CA THR A 239 -8.80 1.39 -24.48
C THR A 239 -8.57 0.33 -25.54
N ARG A 240 -7.90 -0.77 -25.17
CA ARG A 240 -7.62 -1.92 -26.04
C ARG A 240 -8.34 -3.17 -25.57
N LEU A 241 -8.67 -4.02 -26.53
CA LEU A 241 -9.20 -5.35 -26.30
C LEU A 241 -8.09 -6.28 -25.78
N THR A 242 -8.41 -7.04 -24.74
CA THR A 242 -7.61 -8.12 -24.17
C THR A 242 -8.51 -9.33 -23.86
N TRP A 243 -7.92 -10.37 -23.28
CA TRP A 243 -8.53 -11.69 -23.16
C TRP A 243 -8.02 -12.42 -21.92
N ASN A 244 -8.86 -13.21 -21.27
CA ASN A 244 -8.41 -14.39 -20.53
C ASN A 244 -8.64 -15.64 -21.39
N LEU A 245 -7.85 -16.69 -21.18
CA LEU A 245 -8.12 -18.02 -21.75
C LEU A 245 -8.42 -19.01 -20.63
N ILE A 246 -9.59 -19.63 -20.69
CA ILE A 246 -10.04 -20.62 -19.71
C ILE A 246 -10.18 -21.97 -20.41
N SER A 247 -9.63 -23.04 -19.83
CA SER A 247 -9.73 -24.40 -20.35
C SER A 247 -9.97 -25.39 -19.23
N GLU A 248 -11.04 -26.17 -19.27
CA GLU A 248 -11.40 -27.12 -18.22
C GLU A 248 -11.58 -28.54 -18.72
N THR A 249 -11.39 -29.53 -17.83
CA THR A 249 -11.62 -30.93 -18.15
C THR A 249 -13.10 -31.20 -18.42
N LYS A 250 -13.40 -31.97 -19.47
CA LYS A 250 -14.75 -32.51 -19.76
C LYS A 250 -15.23 -33.48 -18.68
N GLU A 251 -14.27 -34.13 -18.03
CA GLU A 251 -14.47 -35.05 -16.91
C GLU A 251 -14.34 -34.32 -15.56
N GLY A 252 -14.95 -34.87 -14.52
CA GLY A 252 -15.10 -34.24 -13.21
C GLY A 252 -16.38 -33.39 -13.07
N ASP A 253 -16.91 -33.30 -11.85
CA ASP A 253 -18.14 -32.59 -11.51
C ASP A 253 -17.97 -31.06 -11.73
N PRO A 254 -18.83 -30.41 -12.55
CA PRO A 254 -18.81 -28.96 -12.75
C PRO A 254 -19.09 -28.15 -11.47
N ASN A 255 -19.55 -28.77 -10.39
CA ASN A 255 -19.78 -28.12 -9.10
C ASN A 255 -18.62 -28.30 -8.11
N ASN A 256 -17.59 -29.06 -8.48
CA ASN A 256 -16.39 -29.27 -7.69
C ASN A 256 -15.13 -28.98 -8.54
N VAL A 257 -14.91 -27.68 -8.79
CA VAL A 257 -13.84 -27.17 -9.65
C VAL A 257 -12.58 -26.87 -8.84
N VAL A 258 -11.48 -27.49 -9.24
CA VAL A 258 -10.11 -27.20 -8.83
C VAL A 258 -9.49 -26.30 -9.89
N MET A 259 -9.10 -25.08 -9.54
CA MET A 259 -8.63 -24.10 -10.51
C MET A 259 -7.12 -23.86 -10.40
N LEU A 260 -6.44 -23.77 -11.53
CA LEU A 260 -5.02 -23.44 -11.66
C LEU A 260 -4.88 -22.19 -12.54
N GLY A 261 -4.11 -21.20 -12.12
CA GLY A 261 -3.91 -19.94 -12.83
C GLY A 261 -2.45 -19.49 -12.88
N ALA A 262 -2.15 -18.74 -13.94
CA ALA A 262 -0.90 -18.08 -14.27
C ALA A 262 -1.21 -16.92 -15.24
N HIS A 263 -0.41 -15.84 -15.28
CA HIS A 263 -0.56 -14.83 -16.33
C HIS A 263 0.24 -15.18 -17.58
N LEU A 264 -0.19 -14.64 -18.73
CA LEU A 264 0.38 -14.97 -20.04
C LEU A 264 1.09 -13.79 -20.70
N ASP A 265 0.74 -12.56 -20.29
CA ASP A 265 1.55 -11.37 -20.55
C ASP A 265 2.79 -11.29 -19.63
N GLY A 266 3.61 -10.29 -19.89
CA GLY A 266 4.79 -9.87 -19.15
C GLY A 266 5.17 -8.46 -19.64
N VAL A 267 5.96 -7.70 -18.90
CA VAL A 267 6.21 -6.26 -19.13
C VAL A 267 6.61 -5.92 -20.57
N GLN A 268 6.27 -4.69 -20.99
CA GLN A 268 6.73 -4.14 -22.28
C GLN A 268 8.27 -4.10 -22.41
N ALA A 269 9.00 -4.10 -21.28
CA ALA A 269 10.44 -4.00 -21.22
C ALA A 269 11.20 -5.30 -21.56
N GLY A 270 10.54 -6.47 -21.62
CA GLY A 270 11.23 -7.73 -21.85
C GLY A 270 10.36 -8.94 -22.19
N PRO A 271 10.97 -10.12 -22.40
CA PRO A 271 10.26 -11.28 -22.95
C PRO A 271 9.35 -12.04 -21.99
N GLY A 272 9.55 -11.93 -20.67
CA GLY A 272 8.70 -12.49 -19.61
C GLY A 272 8.77 -14.03 -19.46
N ILE A 273 9.96 -14.62 -19.49
CA ILE A 273 10.15 -16.09 -19.53
C ILE A 273 10.10 -16.74 -18.15
N ASN A 274 10.68 -16.14 -17.12
CA ASN A 274 10.29 -16.50 -15.76
C ASN A 274 8.90 -15.90 -15.43
N ASP A 275 8.61 -14.73 -15.99
CA ASP A 275 7.62 -13.76 -15.49
C ASP A 275 6.53 -13.40 -16.55
N ASP A 276 5.37 -14.07 -16.59
CA ASP A 276 5.14 -15.44 -16.10
C ASP A 276 5.06 -16.45 -17.24
N GLY A 277 6.14 -16.56 -18.01
CA GLY A 277 6.32 -17.72 -18.87
C GLY A 277 6.38 -19.04 -18.07
N SER A 278 6.86 -19.00 -16.82
CA SER A 278 7.17 -20.21 -16.04
C SER A 278 5.93 -20.92 -15.50
N GLY A 279 4.99 -20.20 -14.86
CA GLY A 279 3.68 -20.71 -14.47
C GLY A 279 2.85 -21.07 -15.70
N SER A 280 2.76 -20.19 -16.70
CA SER A 280 2.12 -20.48 -17.99
C SER A 280 2.59 -21.80 -18.62
N SER A 281 3.89 -22.09 -18.55
CA SER A 281 4.50 -23.33 -19.05
C SER A 281 4.13 -24.55 -18.20
N ALA A 282 4.08 -24.42 -16.87
CA ALA A 282 3.63 -25.48 -15.98
C ALA A 282 2.15 -25.85 -16.22
N LEU A 283 1.25 -24.87 -16.37
CA LEU A 283 -0.16 -25.16 -16.69
C LEU A 283 -0.30 -25.96 -18.00
N LEU A 284 0.49 -25.64 -19.03
CA LEU A 284 0.48 -26.37 -20.31
C LEU A 284 0.90 -27.83 -20.15
N GLU A 285 1.96 -28.10 -19.38
CA GLU A 285 2.43 -29.47 -19.13
C GLU A 285 1.46 -30.27 -18.24
N ILE A 286 0.89 -29.65 -17.21
CA ILE A 286 -0.12 -30.29 -16.33
C ILE A 286 -1.37 -30.63 -17.16
N MET A 287 -1.89 -29.71 -17.97
CA MET A 287 -3.00 -29.97 -18.90
C MET A 287 -2.66 -31.05 -19.93
N GLY A 288 -1.42 -31.06 -20.44
CA GLY A 288 -0.89 -32.08 -21.34
C GLY A 288 -0.75 -33.47 -20.73
N SER A 289 -0.59 -33.56 -19.40
CA SER A 289 -0.59 -34.79 -18.61
C SER A 289 -2.01 -35.26 -18.26
N ILE A 290 -2.81 -34.42 -17.59
CA ILE A 290 -4.15 -34.76 -17.08
C ILE A 290 -5.04 -35.40 -18.14
N LYS A 291 -5.00 -34.89 -19.38
CA LYS A 291 -5.80 -35.42 -20.51
C LYS A 291 -5.57 -36.90 -20.83
N LYS A 292 -4.47 -37.51 -20.37
CA LYS A 292 -4.16 -38.94 -20.60
C LYS A 292 -4.95 -39.86 -19.67
N TYR A 293 -5.44 -39.33 -18.56
CA TYR A 293 -6.01 -40.09 -17.45
C TYR A 293 -7.53 -39.90 -17.34
N LYS A 294 -8.15 -40.79 -16.57
CA LYS A 294 -9.58 -40.79 -16.25
C LYS A 294 -9.84 -41.24 -14.81
N GLY A 295 -11.09 -41.13 -14.37
CA GLY A 295 -11.57 -41.62 -13.07
C GLY A 295 -11.42 -40.61 -11.94
N PHE A 296 -11.36 -39.31 -12.23
CA PHE A 296 -11.24 -38.26 -11.23
C PHE A 296 -12.58 -37.53 -11.00
N PRO A 297 -13.08 -37.41 -9.75
CA PRO A 297 -14.39 -36.84 -9.44
C PRO A 297 -14.45 -35.31 -9.56
N ASN A 298 -13.35 -34.58 -9.33
CA ASN A 298 -13.36 -33.12 -9.30
C ASN A 298 -12.83 -32.56 -10.63
N LYS A 299 -13.53 -31.57 -11.19
CA LYS A 299 -13.17 -30.93 -12.47
C LYS A 299 -11.92 -30.07 -12.30
N ILE A 300 -10.99 -30.09 -13.26
CA ILE A 300 -9.83 -29.19 -13.27
C ILE A 300 -10.06 -28.07 -14.28
N ARG A 301 -9.86 -26.81 -13.86
CA ARG A 301 -9.94 -25.62 -14.71
C ARG A 301 -8.59 -24.90 -14.74
N PHE A 302 -8.01 -24.74 -15.91
CA PHE A 302 -6.80 -23.96 -16.16
C PHE A 302 -7.19 -22.56 -16.65
N ALA A 303 -6.47 -21.54 -16.19
CA ALA A 303 -6.65 -20.16 -16.62
C ALA A 303 -5.31 -19.50 -16.96
N TRP A 304 -5.28 -18.82 -18.10
CA TRP A 304 -4.22 -17.91 -18.48
C TRP A 304 -4.78 -16.50 -18.46
N TRP A 305 -4.29 -15.71 -17.53
CA TRP A 305 -4.75 -14.34 -17.29
C TRP A 305 -4.11 -13.35 -18.27
N GLY A 306 -4.73 -12.20 -18.43
CA GLY A 306 -4.26 -11.12 -19.30
C GLY A 306 -4.32 -9.76 -18.61
N ALA A 307 -3.30 -8.94 -18.85
CA ALA A 307 -3.12 -7.64 -18.19
C ALA A 307 -2.94 -7.77 -16.66
N GLU A 308 -2.27 -8.83 -16.20
CA GLU A 308 -1.81 -8.92 -14.79
C GLU A 308 -0.88 -7.74 -14.49
N GLU A 309 0.11 -7.54 -15.36
CA GLU A 309 1.15 -6.50 -15.31
C GLU A 309 0.61 -5.06 -15.30
N SER A 310 -0.67 -4.88 -15.62
CA SER A 310 -1.36 -3.59 -15.58
C SER A 310 -2.08 -3.33 -14.26
N GLY A 311 -2.31 -4.37 -13.46
CA GLY A 311 -3.01 -4.33 -12.17
C GLY A 311 -4.00 -5.48 -11.95
N LEU A 312 -3.56 -6.73 -12.13
CA LEU A 312 -4.32 -7.98 -11.90
C LEU A 312 -5.61 -8.09 -12.75
N VAL A 313 -5.65 -7.40 -13.88
CA VAL A 313 -6.93 -7.02 -14.51
C VAL A 313 -7.71 -8.25 -14.99
N GLY A 314 -7.02 -9.27 -15.52
CA GLY A 314 -7.62 -10.51 -16.01
C GLY A 314 -8.36 -11.30 -14.94
N SER A 315 -7.70 -11.64 -13.84
CA SER A 315 -8.32 -12.39 -12.73
C SER A 315 -9.37 -11.56 -12.00
N LEU A 316 -9.16 -10.25 -11.81
CA LEU A 316 -10.17 -9.35 -11.24
C LEU A 316 -11.41 -9.25 -12.14
N TYR A 317 -11.24 -9.19 -13.47
CA TYR A 317 -12.36 -9.21 -14.41
C TYR A 317 -13.12 -10.53 -14.35
N TYR A 318 -12.41 -11.67 -14.33
CA TYR A 318 -13.04 -12.98 -14.22
C TYR A 318 -13.83 -13.11 -12.91
N THR A 319 -13.19 -12.85 -11.77
CA THR A 319 -13.81 -13.02 -10.44
C THR A 319 -14.95 -12.02 -10.17
N LYS A 320 -14.95 -10.82 -10.78
CA LYS A 320 -16.09 -9.87 -10.73
C LYS A 320 -17.34 -10.38 -11.44
N ASN A 321 -17.18 -11.14 -12.52
CA ASN A 321 -18.27 -11.54 -13.41
C ASN A 321 -18.89 -12.92 -13.06
N LEU A 322 -18.30 -13.70 -12.15
CA LEU A 322 -18.91 -14.93 -11.61
C LEU A 322 -20.18 -14.61 -10.80
N SER A 323 -21.26 -15.37 -10.96
CA SER A 323 -22.36 -15.37 -9.97
C SER A 323 -21.89 -15.92 -8.60
N GLU A 324 -22.70 -15.82 -7.54
CA GLU A 324 -22.39 -16.45 -6.24
C GLU A 324 -22.28 -17.97 -6.42
N GLU A 325 -23.23 -18.55 -7.14
CA GLU A 325 -23.30 -19.97 -7.47
C GLU A 325 -22.21 -20.41 -8.45
N GLU A 326 -21.63 -19.54 -9.27
CA GLU A 326 -20.46 -19.87 -10.11
C GLU A 326 -19.16 -19.79 -9.33
N ALA A 327 -19.07 -18.84 -8.39
CA ALA A 327 -17.95 -18.74 -7.47
C ALA A 327 -17.91 -19.95 -6.52
N ASP A 328 -19.04 -20.38 -5.93
CA ASP A 328 -19.13 -21.54 -5.01
C ASP A 328 -18.54 -22.83 -5.62
N LYS A 329 -18.81 -23.07 -6.91
CA LYS A 329 -18.29 -24.24 -7.65
C LYS A 329 -16.77 -24.29 -7.68
N ILE A 330 -16.08 -23.16 -7.53
CA ILE A 330 -14.62 -23.10 -7.39
C ILE A 330 -14.28 -23.45 -5.94
N ARG A 331 -13.86 -24.70 -5.74
CA ARG A 331 -13.53 -25.27 -4.42
C ARG A 331 -12.10 -24.93 -3.97
N PHE A 332 -11.19 -24.72 -4.91
CA PHE A 332 -9.81 -24.31 -4.64
C PHE A 332 -9.19 -23.55 -5.83
N TYR A 333 -8.28 -22.61 -5.58
CA TYR A 333 -7.46 -21.93 -6.59
C TYR A 333 -5.96 -22.05 -6.31
N PHE A 334 -5.17 -22.43 -7.32
CA PHE A 334 -3.72 -22.44 -7.27
C PHE A 334 -3.14 -21.39 -8.21
N ASN A 335 -2.25 -20.55 -7.69
CA ASN A 335 -1.50 -19.57 -8.48
C ASN A 335 -0.05 -20.03 -8.69
N TYR A 336 0.43 -19.98 -9.92
CA TYR A 336 1.84 -20.23 -10.23
C TYR A 336 2.37 -19.04 -11.01
N ASP A 337 3.40 -18.40 -10.47
CA ASP A 337 3.92 -17.11 -10.87
C ASP A 337 5.41 -17.08 -10.49
N MET A 338 6.28 -16.73 -11.44
CA MET A 338 7.75 -16.70 -11.28
C MET A 338 8.28 -17.92 -10.53
N ILE A 339 8.10 -19.11 -11.08
CA ILE A 339 8.44 -20.40 -10.45
C ILE A 339 9.79 -21.00 -10.92
N GLY A 340 10.58 -20.26 -11.70
CA GLY A 340 11.86 -20.69 -12.28
C GLY A 340 13.08 -19.81 -11.97
N SER A 341 13.02 -18.88 -11.01
CA SER A 341 14.06 -17.87 -10.74
C SER A 341 15.45 -18.46 -10.50
N ILE A 342 16.51 -17.78 -10.96
CA ILE A 342 17.89 -18.31 -10.97
C ILE A 342 18.52 -18.52 -9.58
N ALA A 343 18.06 -17.80 -8.54
CA ALA A 343 18.43 -18.03 -7.16
C ALA A 343 17.16 -18.20 -6.29
N PRO A 344 16.52 -19.39 -6.35
CA PRO A 344 15.13 -19.57 -5.94
C PRO A 344 14.92 -19.70 -4.43
N PHE A 345 13.98 -18.91 -3.89
CA PHE A 345 13.34 -19.21 -2.61
C PHE A 345 12.11 -20.08 -2.84
N PHE A 346 12.02 -21.31 -2.32
CA PHE A 346 10.88 -22.19 -2.60
C PHE A 346 9.64 -21.82 -1.74
N ARG A 347 9.03 -20.67 -2.01
CA ARG A 347 7.85 -20.21 -1.26
C ARG A 347 6.58 -20.91 -1.72
N VAL A 348 5.80 -21.31 -0.73
CA VAL A 348 4.47 -21.90 -0.90
C VAL A 348 3.46 -20.97 -0.22
N TYR A 349 2.48 -20.48 -0.97
CA TYR A 349 1.50 -19.56 -0.41
C TYR A 349 0.51 -20.27 0.51
N GLN A 350 0.33 -19.74 1.72
CA GLN A 350 -0.67 -20.15 2.69
C GLN A 350 -1.25 -18.91 3.38
N GLY A 351 -2.54 -18.65 3.19
CA GLY A 351 -3.23 -17.50 3.79
C GLY A 351 -3.84 -17.82 5.15
N LYS A 352 -4.80 -16.97 5.55
CA LYS A 352 -5.56 -17.09 6.80
C LYS A 352 -6.82 -17.96 6.66
N ASN A 353 -7.22 -18.36 5.44
CA ASN A 353 -8.41 -19.17 5.22
C ASN A 353 -8.10 -20.63 5.59
N PRO A 354 -8.90 -21.30 6.45
CA PRO A 354 -8.64 -22.68 6.87
C PRO A 354 -8.50 -23.70 5.74
N GLY A 355 -9.04 -23.43 4.54
CA GLY A 355 -8.83 -24.30 3.39
C GLY A 355 -7.41 -24.21 2.77
N ASP A 356 -6.73 -23.06 2.88
CA ASP A 356 -5.45 -22.77 2.18
C ASP A 356 -4.36 -23.80 2.52
N VAL A 357 -4.32 -24.24 3.78
CA VAL A 357 -3.37 -25.23 4.30
C VAL A 357 -3.44 -26.57 3.55
N HIS A 358 -4.59 -26.93 2.98
CA HIS A 358 -4.74 -28.19 2.23
C HIS A 358 -3.94 -28.16 0.93
N GLY A 359 -3.99 -27.05 0.18
CA GLY A 359 -3.17 -26.89 -1.02
C GLY A 359 -1.70 -26.67 -0.69
N ALA A 360 -1.43 -25.80 0.28
CA ALA A 360 -0.08 -25.45 0.70
C ALA A 360 0.70 -26.66 1.22
N LYS A 361 0.08 -27.52 2.04
CA LYS A 361 0.70 -28.73 2.58
C LYS A 361 1.14 -29.70 1.49
N VAL A 362 0.38 -29.88 0.41
CA VAL A 362 0.73 -30.79 -0.70
C VAL A 362 1.95 -30.27 -1.46
N LEU A 363 1.96 -28.97 -1.78
CA LEU A 363 3.08 -28.30 -2.45
C LEU A 363 4.36 -28.35 -1.59
N HIS A 364 4.28 -27.92 -0.33
CA HIS A 364 5.40 -27.88 0.59
C HIS A 364 5.96 -29.28 0.89
N SER A 365 5.10 -30.26 1.21
CA SER A 365 5.56 -31.60 1.56
C SER A 365 6.33 -32.27 0.41
N TYR A 366 5.89 -32.04 -0.83
CA TYR A 366 6.62 -32.53 -2.01
C TYR A 366 7.98 -31.83 -2.18
N LEU A 367 8.03 -30.50 -2.12
CA LEU A 367 9.27 -29.75 -2.31
C LEU A 367 10.30 -30.09 -1.22
N SER A 368 9.89 -30.17 0.05
CA SER A 368 10.74 -30.66 1.15
C SER A 368 11.22 -32.09 0.93
N ALA A 369 10.35 -33.00 0.47
CA ALA A 369 10.73 -34.40 0.19
C ALA A 369 11.71 -34.54 -1.00
N LYS A 370 11.82 -33.54 -1.87
CA LYS A 370 12.84 -33.43 -2.92
C LYS A 370 14.08 -32.62 -2.47
N GLY A 371 14.22 -32.35 -1.17
CA GLY A 371 15.37 -31.63 -0.61
C GLY A 371 15.42 -30.14 -0.96
N LYS A 372 14.31 -29.53 -1.39
CA LYS A 372 14.23 -28.09 -1.61
C LYS A 372 13.87 -27.38 -0.29
N PRO A 373 14.46 -26.21 0.03
CA PRO A 373 14.15 -25.44 1.23
C PRO A 373 12.80 -24.73 1.06
N ALA A 374 11.72 -25.51 1.14
CA ALA A 374 10.36 -25.00 1.03
C ALA A 374 9.95 -24.26 2.31
N GLU A 375 9.33 -23.09 2.15
CA GLU A 375 8.84 -22.27 3.26
C GLU A 375 7.41 -21.78 2.97
N PHE A 376 6.55 -21.76 4.00
CA PHE A 376 5.25 -21.12 3.89
C PHE A 376 5.37 -19.60 3.91
N ALA A 377 4.69 -18.93 2.98
CA ALA A 377 4.59 -17.48 2.91
C ALA A 377 3.12 -17.03 2.91
N PRO A 378 2.77 -15.90 3.55
CA PRO A 378 1.47 -15.28 3.35
C PRO A 378 1.33 -14.78 1.91
N PHE A 379 0.10 -14.65 1.44
CA PHE A 379 -0.20 -13.94 0.19
C PHE A 379 0.19 -12.46 0.27
N GLY A 380 0.66 -11.91 -0.86
CA GLY A 380 0.83 -10.47 -1.07
C GLY A 380 -0.40 -9.82 -1.72
N THR A 381 -0.18 -8.82 -2.58
CA THR A 381 -1.24 -8.09 -3.30
C THR A 381 -0.93 -7.90 -4.80
N SER A 382 -0.08 -8.78 -5.36
CA SER A 382 0.63 -8.59 -6.63
C SER A 382 0.72 -9.89 -7.43
N SER A 383 -0.41 -10.59 -7.56
CA SER A 383 -0.62 -11.70 -8.50
C SER A 383 -2.10 -12.08 -8.51
N ASP A 384 -2.52 -12.88 -9.48
CA ASP A 384 -3.93 -13.17 -9.81
C ASP A 384 -4.75 -13.85 -8.68
N TYR A 385 -4.12 -14.41 -7.64
CA TYR A 385 -4.82 -14.94 -6.47
C TYR A 385 -5.68 -13.91 -5.73
N VAL A 386 -5.39 -12.60 -5.86
CA VAL A 386 -6.11 -11.54 -5.11
C VAL A 386 -7.61 -11.55 -5.38
N GLY A 387 -8.03 -11.75 -6.64
CA GLY A 387 -9.46 -11.85 -6.98
C GLY A 387 -10.14 -13.03 -6.28
N PHE A 388 -9.46 -14.18 -6.20
CA PHE A 388 -9.96 -15.41 -5.59
C PHE A 388 -10.04 -15.32 -4.06
N LEU A 389 -9.02 -14.74 -3.42
CA LEU A 389 -9.05 -14.43 -1.99
C LEU A 389 -10.19 -13.48 -1.64
N ASN A 390 -10.40 -12.43 -2.44
CA ASN A 390 -11.49 -11.46 -2.23
C ASN A 390 -12.88 -12.12 -2.26
N ILE A 391 -13.12 -13.11 -3.13
CA ILE A 391 -14.37 -13.89 -3.17
C ILE A 391 -14.36 -15.15 -2.27
N GLY A 392 -13.39 -15.25 -1.35
CA GLY A 392 -13.33 -16.31 -0.34
C GLY A 392 -13.08 -17.72 -0.89
N VAL A 393 -12.41 -17.85 -2.03
CA VAL A 393 -11.95 -19.14 -2.57
C VAL A 393 -10.68 -19.57 -1.82
N PRO A 394 -10.65 -20.75 -1.16
CA PRO A 394 -9.44 -21.30 -0.59
C PRO A 394 -8.33 -21.41 -1.64
N SER A 395 -7.14 -20.92 -1.31
CA SER A 395 -6.09 -20.69 -2.29
C SER A 395 -4.70 -21.14 -1.82
N SER A 396 -3.83 -21.45 -2.76
CA SER A 396 -2.38 -21.64 -2.52
C SER A 396 -1.59 -21.34 -3.80
N GLY A 397 -0.30 -21.61 -3.83
CA GLY A 397 0.54 -21.34 -4.99
C GLY A 397 2.03 -21.48 -4.73
N LEU A 398 2.84 -21.19 -5.75
CA LEU A 398 4.31 -21.20 -5.70
C LEU A 398 4.87 -19.89 -6.24
N PHE A 399 6.01 -19.47 -5.70
CA PHE A 399 6.78 -18.31 -6.14
C PHE A 399 8.26 -18.51 -5.80
N THR A 400 9.19 -18.20 -6.71
CA THR A 400 10.65 -18.38 -6.49
C THR A 400 11.44 -17.11 -6.22
N GLY A 401 10.82 -15.93 -6.28
CA GLY A 401 11.45 -14.66 -5.92
C GLY A 401 11.70 -13.76 -7.12
N ALA A 402 11.49 -12.45 -6.89
CA ALA A 402 11.61 -11.38 -7.86
C ALA A 402 12.69 -10.38 -7.41
N GLY A 403 13.38 -9.76 -8.37
CA GLY A 403 14.47 -8.81 -8.12
C GLY A 403 15.76 -9.47 -7.65
N ALA A 404 16.88 -8.75 -7.75
CA ALA A 404 18.17 -9.25 -7.30
C ALA A 404 18.20 -9.46 -5.77
N PRO A 405 18.83 -10.55 -5.25
CA PRO A 405 19.59 -11.55 -5.99
C PRO A 405 18.78 -12.69 -6.63
N MET A 406 17.50 -12.88 -6.28
CA MET A 406 16.68 -14.04 -6.68
C MET A 406 16.43 -14.12 -8.19
N ASP A 407 16.01 -12.99 -8.77
CA ASP A 407 15.85 -12.78 -10.21
C ASP A 407 16.29 -11.35 -10.58
N PRO A 408 17.57 -11.15 -10.94
CA PRO A 408 18.10 -9.86 -11.39
C PRO A 408 17.51 -9.36 -12.73
N CYS A 409 16.77 -10.20 -13.45
CA CYS A 409 16.16 -9.88 -14.74
C CYS A 409 14.64 -9.66 -14.66
N TYR A 410 14.05 -9.73 -13.46
CA TYR A 410 12.68 -9.33 -13.16
C TYR A 410 12.32 -7.96 -13.81
N HIS A 411 11.23 -7.94 -14.57
CA HIS A 411 10.80 -6.82 -15.41
C HIS A 411 11.86 -6.28 -16.42
N GLN A 412 12.88 -7.05 -16.80
CA GLN A 412 13.95 -6.64 -17.72
C GLN A 412 13.96 -7.40 -19.06
N HIS A 413 14.58 -6.78 -20.06
CA HIS A 413 14.89 -7.37 -21.37
C HIS A 413 15.70 -8.69 -21.31
N CYS A 414 16.35 -8.98 -20.18
CA CYS A 414 17.14 -10.18 -19.96
C CYS A 414 16.38 -11.34 -19.33
N ASP A 415 15.08 -11.20 -19.02
CA ASP A 415 14.27 -12.35 -18.63
C ASP A 415 14.01 -13.25 -19.84
N THR A 416 14.84 -14.29 -19.96
CA THR A 416 14.97 -15.17 -21.12
C THR A 416 15.15 -16.63 -20.68
N LEU A 417 15.43 -17.56 -21.61
CA LEU A 417 15.74 -18.96 -21.26
C LEU A 417 17.03 -19.09 -20.42
N GLU A 418 17.87 -18.07 -20.49
CA GLU A 418 19.10 -17.89 -19.73
C GLU A 418 18.82 -17.43 -18.28
N ASN A 419 17.60 -16.97 -17.98
CA ASN A 419 17.13 -16.55 -16.65
C ASN A 419 16.33 -17.64 -15.90
N ILE A 420 16.50 -18.91 -16.24
CA ILE A 420 15.74 -20.03 -15.67
C ILE A 420 16.66 -21.03 -14.98
N ASP A 421 16.47 -21.26 -13.67
CA ASP A 421 16.98 -22.46 -13.02
C ASP A 421 16.10 -23.66 -13.42
N TRP A 422 16.64 -24.51 -14.28
CA TRP A 422 15.97 -25.69 -14.81
C TRP A 422 15.65 -26.74 -13.75
N SER A 423 16.30 -26.72 -12.57
CA SER A 423 15.92 -27.54 -11.43
C SER A 423 14.68 -26.96 -10.72
N ALA A 424 14.65 -25.66 -10.46
CA ALA A 424 13.58 -24.96 -9.77
C ALA A 424 12.25 -25.12 -10.50
N ILE A 425 12.18 -24.70 -11.76
CA ILE A 425 10.95 -24.81 -12.57
C ILE A 425 10.47 -26.26 -12.68
N THR A 426 11.38 -27.23 -12.83
CA THR A 426 11.02 -28.65 -12.92
C THR A 426 10.42 -29.16 -11.60
N HIS A 427 10.98 -28.77 -10.45
CA HIS A 427 10.45 -29.19 -9.15
C HIS A 427 9.13 -28.50 -8.83
N ASN A 428 9.00 -27.21 -9.13
CA ASN A 428 7.78 -26.44 -8.89
C ASN A 428 6.62 -26.89 -9.81
N ALA A 429 6.87 -27.08 -11.11
CA ALA A 429 5.86 -27.62 -12.03
C ALA A 429 5.41 -29.03 -11.64
N LYS A 430 6.33 -29.90 -11.16
CA LYS A 430 5.96 -31.22 -10.62
C LYS A 430 5.16 -31.12 -9.32
N ALA A 431 5.49 -30.17 -8.43
CA ALA A 431 4.69 -29.91 -7.23
C ALA A 431 3.26 -29.48 -7.58
N ALA A 432 3.13 -28.54 -8.52
CA ALA A 432 1.87 -28.07 -9.08
C ALA A 432 1.05 -29.20 -9.72
N GLY A 433 1.68 -30.05 -10.53
CA GLY A 433 1.03 -31.22 -11.14
C GLY A 433 0.54 -32.25 -10.12
N ARG A 434 1.31 -32.51 -9.06
CA ARG A 434 0.88 -33.36 -7.95
C ARG A 434 -0.28 -32.75 -7.17
N ALA A 435 -0.27 -31.44 -6.93
CA ALA A 435 -1.37 -30.74 -6.28
C ALA A 435 -2.65 -30.82 -7.11
N ALA A 436 -2.58 -30.55 -8.42
CA ALA A 436 -3.69 -30.70 -9.35
C ALA A 436 -4.26 -32.13 -9.35
N ALA A 437 -3.39 -33.15 -9.44
CA ALA A 437 -3.81 -34.55 -9.42
C ALA A 437 -4.43 -34.98 -8.08
N HIS A 438 -3.87 -34.54 -6.95
CA HIS A 438 -4.41 -34.82 -5.62
C HIS A 438 -5.80 -34.21 -5.46
N PHE A 439 -5.97 -32.94 -5.81
CA PHE A 439 -7.24 -32.22 -5.70
C PHE A 439 -8.30 -32.73 -6.70
N ALA A 440 -7.88 -33.17 -7.90
CA ALA A 440 -8.77 -33.83 -8.85
C ALA A 440 -9.36 -35.15 -8.30
N LEU A 441 -8.56 -35.90 -7.54
CA LEU A 441 -8.95 -37.16 -6.92
C LEU A 441 -9.76 -36.98 -5.62
N SER A 442 -9.41 -36.00 -4.78
CA SER A 442 -10.07 -35.75 -3.51
C SER A 442 -10.03 -34.27 -3.09
N LEU A 443 -11.13 -33.79 -2.50
CA LEU A 443 -11.23 -32.49 -1.83
C LEU A 443 -11.39 -32.66 -0.30
N GLU A 444 -10.86 -33.77 0.24
CA GLU A 444 -10.95 -34.08 1.67
C GLU A 444 -10.31 -32.99 2.55
N GLY A 445 -11.08 -32.52 3.53
CA GLY A 445 -10.72 -31.40 4.41
C GLY A 445 -10.84 -30.01 3.79
N VAL A 446 -10.88 -29.87 2.46
CA VAL A 446 -11.19 -28.59 1.80
C VAL A 446 -12.67 -28.27 2.09
N PRO A 447 -13.01 -27.11 2.70
CA PRO A 447 -14.39 -26.79 3.05
C PRO A 447 -15.36 -26.85 1.86
N GLY A 448 -16.57 -27.34 2.11
CA GLY A 448 -17.68 -27.26 1.16
C GLY A 448 -18.17 -25.82 1.05
N ARG A 449 -18.42 -25.35 -0.17
CA ARG A 449 -18.92 -24.00 -0.45
C ARG A 449 -20.37 -24.14 -0.97
N THR A 450 -21.32 -23.68 -0.17
CA THR A 450 -22.80 -23.81 -0.41
C THR A 450 -23.53 -22.47 -0.28
N LYS A 451 -22.78 -21.46 0.12
CA LYS A 451 -22.93 -20.03 -0.13
C LYS A 451 -21.47 -19.56 -0.16
N THR A 452 -21.05 -18.77 -1.14
CA THR A 452 -19.84 -17.98 -0.90
C THR A 452 -20.28 -16.91 0.07
N THR A 453 -20.06 -17.12 1.39
CA THR A 453 -20.46 -16.18 2.45
C THR A 453 -20.20 -14.77 1.95
N PRO A 454 -21.24 -13.99 1.60
CA PRO A 454 -21.09 -13.02 0.53
C PRO A 454 -20.16 -11.95 1.04
N ASN A 455 -18.92 -12.00 0.53
CA ASN A 455 -17.96 -10.95 0.77
C ASN A 455 -18.40 -9.80 -0.11
N LEU A 456 -19.46 -9.12 0.33
CA LEU A 456 -19.97 -7.91 -0.28
C LEU A 456 -18.84 -6.89 -0.33
N ARG A 457 -17.95 -6.86 0.69
CA ARG A 457 -16.68 -6.11 0.66
C ARG A 457 -15.73 -6.59 -0.44
N GLY A 458 -15.64 -7.89 -0.72
CA GLY A 458 -14.82 -8.44 -1.80
C GLY A 458 -15.35 -8.11 -3.20
N ARG A 459 -16.66 -8.22 -3.40
CA ARG A 459 -17.32 -7.85 -4.67
C ARG A 459 -17.40 -6.34 -4.86
N ALA A 460 -17.57 -5.57 -3.78
CA ALA A 460 -17.48 -4.11 -3.75
C ALA A 460 -16.05 -3.63 -4.01
N ASN A 461 -15.01 -4.20 -3.37
CA ASN A 461 -13.62 -3.90 -3.70
C ASN A 461 -13.32 -4.12 -5.19
N LEU A 462 -13.83 -5.19 -5.79
CA LEU A 462 -13.77 -5.40 -7.25
C LEU A 462 -14.53 -4.32 -8.03
N LEU A 463 -15.76 -3.97 -7.65
CA LEU A 463 -16.51 -2.87 -8.27
C LEU A 463 -15.76 -1.53 -8.17
N SER A 464 -15.34 -1.16 -6.96
CA SER A 464 -14.54 0.00 -6.56
C SER A 464 -13.23 0.11 -7.35
N GLN A 465 -12.52 -1.00 -7.61
CA GLN A 465 -11.38 -1.01 -8.55
C GLN A 465 -11.84 -0.65 -9.97
N PHE A 466 -12.83 -1.35 -10.53
CA PHE A 466 -13.33 -1.09 -11.89
C PHE A 466 -14.00 0.29 -12.06
N GLU A 467 -14.52 0.91 -11.00
CA GLU A 467 -15.06 2.28 -11.01
C GLU A 467 -13.93 3.32 -10.99
N LYS A 468 -12.82 3.05 -10.27
CA LYS A 468 -11.57 3.83 -10.42
C LYS A 468 -11.05 3.74 -11.86
N TRP A 469 -11.10 2.58 -12.51
CA TRP A 469 -10.75 2.41 -13.92
C TRP A 469 -11.72 3.14 -14.89
N ALA A 470 -13.03 3.09 -14.65
CA ALA A 470 -14.02 3.79 -15.49
C ALA A 470 -13.88 5.33 -15.39
N LYS A 471 -13.59 5.85 -14.18
CA LYS A 471 -13.27 7.27 -13.99
C LYS A 471 -11.99 7.66 -14.72
N VAL A 472 -10.95 6.81 -14.65
CA VAL A 472 -9.70 6.95 -15.41
C VAL A 472 -9.91 7.01 -16.93
N GLU A 473 -10.84 6.23 -17.48
CA GLU A 473 -11.19 6.30 -18.91
C GLU A 473 -11.72 7.70 -19.28
N SER A 474 -12.63 8.26 -18.47
CA SER A 474 -13.13 9.63 -18.70
C SER A 474 -12.07 10.73 -18.50
N GLU A 475 -11.17 10.60 -17.51
CA GLU A 475 -10.09 11.56 -17.28
C GLU A 475 -9.00 11.48 -18.37
N ALA A 476 -8.84 10.32 -19.02
CA ALA A 476 -7.99 10.16 -20.20
C ALA A 476 -8.58 10.83 -21.44
N GLU A 477 -9.88 10.66 -21.72
CA GLU A 477 -10.55 11.31 -22.86
C GLU A 477 -10.45 12.84 -22.80
N ASP A 478 -10.66 13.45 -21.62
CA ASP A 478 -10.59 14.91 -21.46
C ASP A 478 -9.16 15.49 -21.59
N SER A 479 -8.14 14.68 -21.28
CA SER A 479 -6.75 15.05 -21.55
C SER A 479 -6.47 15.23 -23.06
N HIS A 480 -7.21 14.51 -23.91
CA HIS A 480 -7.18 14.66 -25.36
C HIS A 480 -8.22 15.67 -25.90
N SER A 481 -9.38 15.82 -25.24
CA SER A 481 -10.46 16.75 -25.65
C SER A 481 -10.05 18.23 -25.59
N SER A 482 -9.09 18.55 -24.71
CA SER A 482 -8.68 19.92 -24.37
C SER A 482 -8.12 20.75 -25.55
N PHE A 483 -7.50 20.13 -26.57
CA PHE A 483 -7.07 20.84 -27.77
C PHE A 483 -8.23 21.12 -28.75
N SER A 484 -9.16 20.18 -28.89
CA SER A 484 -10.30 20.27 -29.82
C SER A 484 -11.26 21.40 -29.42
N HIS A 485 -11.57 21.53 -28.12
CA HIS A 485 -12.45 22.58 -27.62
C HIS A 485 -11.88 23.98 -27.82
N ILE A 486 -10.58 24.18 -27.61
CA ILE A 486 -9.91 25.47 -27.86
C ILE A 486 -9.98 25.84 -29.36
N ILE A 487 -9.75 24.88 -30.26
CA ILE A 487 -9.86 25.10 -31.71
C ILE A 487 -11.31 25.46 -32.10
N ILE A 488 -12.32 24.75 -31.57
CA ILE A 488 -13.73 25.04 -31.82
C ILE A 488 -14.11 26.44 -31.31
N ILE A 489 -13.68 26.82 -30.09
CA ILE A 489 -13.94 28.15 -29.52
C ILE A 489 -13.27 29.25 -30.36
N ILE A 490 -12.03 29.04 -30.83
CA ILE A 490 -11.34 29.99 -31.72
C ILE A 490 -12.09 30.13 -33.06
N ILE A 491 -12.54 29.02 -33.65
CA ILE A 491 -13.34 29.04 -34.89
C ILE A 491 -14.69 29.76 -34.66
N PHE A 492 -15.32 29.57 -33.50
CA PHE A 492 -16.56 30.27 -33.13
C PHE A 492 -16.33 31.77 -32.93
N PHE A 493 -15.25 32.16 -32.24
CA PHE A 493 -14.87 33.57 -32.06
C PHE A 493 -14.51 34.25 -33.39
N PHE A 494 -13.74 33.60 -34.27
CA PHE A 494 -13.48 34.12 -35.61
C PHE A 494 -14.77 34.24 -36.43
N SER A 495 -15.67 33.26 -36.35
CA SER A 495 -16.97 33.30 -37.05
C SER A 495 -17.88 34.42 -36.53
N LEU A 496 -17.89 34.66 -35.22
CA LEU A 496 -18.64 35.73 -34.57
C LEU A 496 -18.05 37.11 -34.89
N LEU A 497 -16.72 37.23 -34.88
CA LEU A 497 -15.98 38.44 -35.25
C LEU A 497 -16.19 38.79 -36.74
N ILE A 498 -16.17 37.80 -37.64
CA ILE A 498 -16.50 37.97 -39.07
C ILE A 498 -17.97 38.39 -39.27
N ARG A 499 -18.89 37.93 -38.42
CA ARG A 499 -20.31 38.37 -38.44
C ARG A 499 -20.47 39.81 -37.92
N LEU A 500 -19.81 40.18 -36.82
CA LEU A 500 -19.83 41.54 -36.27
C LEU A 500 -19.22 42.56 -37.26
N LEU A 501 -18.05 42.24 -37.83
CA LEU A 501 -17.35 43.12 -38.76
C LEU A 501 -18.02 43.24 -40.13
N ARG A 502 -18.96 42.36 -40.48
CA ARG A 502 -19.80 42.50 -41.68
C ARG A 502 -20.84 43.64 -41.59
N ASN A 503 -21.17 44.12 -40.39
CA ASN A 503 -22.15 45.18 -40.18
C ASN A 503 -21.57 46.61 -40.19
N LEU A 504 -20.25 46.76 -40.31
CA LEU A 504 -19.61 48.08 -40.47
C LEU A 504 -19.20 48.30 -41.94
N GLN A 505 -19.80 49.29 -42.59
CA GLN A 505 -19.61 49.57 -44.02
C GLN A 505 -18.25 50.23 -44.36
N LEU A 506 -17.13 49.54 -44.10
CA LEU A 506 -15.78 50.00 -44.44
C LEU A 506 -15.02 48.96 -45.30
N ARG A 507 -15.56 48.66 -46.48
CA ARG A 507 -15.02 47.63 -47.39
C ARG A 507 -13.60 47.91 -47.91
N GLN A 508 -13.11 49.16 -47.85
CA GLN A 508 -11.86 49.54 -48.53
C GLN A 508 -10.57 49.25 -47.74
N CYS A 509 -10.62 49.15 -46.40
CA CYS A 509 -9.41 48.97 -45.58
C CYS A 509 -8.95 47.50 -45.42
N TRP A 510 -9.82 46.52 -45.71
CA TRP A 510 -9.57 45.12 -45.36
C TRP A 510 -8.59 44.37 -46.27
N TRP A 511 -8.43 44.80 -47.53
CA TRP A 511 -7.59 44.11 -48.51
C TRP A 511 -6.10 44.10 -48.10
N ASN A 512 -5.59 45.26 -47.65
CA ASN A 512 -4.17 45.41 -47.29
C ASN A 512 -3.78 44.73 -45.97
N ILE A 513 -4.74 44.48 -45.07
CA ILE A 513 -4.50 43.73 -43.82
C ILE A 513 -4.53 42.22 -44.10
N SER A 514 -5.53 41.75 -44.85
CA SER A 514 -5.71 40.32 -45.14
C SER A 514 -4.49 39.69 -45.82
N VAL A 515 -3.89 40.39 -46.79
CA VAL A 515 -2.69 39.91 -47.52
C VAL A 515 -1.47 39.76 -46.59
N ARG A 516 -1.29 40.63 -45.59
CA ARG A 516 -0.17 40.54 -44.64
C ARG A 516 -0.36 39.44 -43.59
N VAL A 517 -1.59 39.20 -43.13
CA VAL A 517 -1.87 38.14 -42.13
C VAL A 517 -1.76 36.75 -42.76
N PHE A 518 -2.38 36.52 -43.92
CA PHE A 518 -2.29 35.22 -44.60
C PHE A 518 -0.88 34.90 -45.10
N GLY A 519 -0.09 35.92 -45.50
CA GLY A 519 1.31 35.74 -45.91
C GLY A 519 2.26 35.22 -44.81
N VAL A 520 1.91 35.41 -43.53
CA VAL A 520 2.68 34.88 -42.39
C VAL A 520 2.24 33.46 -42.04
N ILE A 521 0.93 33.20 -41.98
CA ILE A 521 0.39 31.87 -41.64
C ILE A 521 0.76 30.82 -42.71
N ALA A 522 0.76 31.19 -43.99
CA ALA A 522 1.06 30.28 -45.09
C ALA A 522 2.52 29.78 -45.18
N ARG A 523 3.42 30.18 -44.26
CA ARG A 523 4.82 29.70 -44.20
C ARG A 523 5.13 28.71 -43.07
N SER A 524 4.17 28.39 -42.21
CA SER A 524 4.41 27.58 -41.00
C SER A 524 3.64 26.24 -40.93
N SER A 525 2.96 25.83 -42.00
CA SER A 525 2.09 24.64 -41.99
C SER A 525 2.05 23.91 -43.33
N LEU A 526 3.23 23.61 -43.91
CA LEU A 526 3.30 22.91 -45.21
C LEU A 526 4.49 21.95 -45.36
N VAL A 527 4.81 21.19 -44.30
CA VAL A 527 5.55 19.92 -44.40
C VAL A 527 4.84 18.87 -43.55
N GLY A 528 4.07 18.00 -44.19
CA GLY A 528 3.39 16.88 -43.52
C GLY A 528 2.04 16.52 -44.16
N TRP A 529 1.96 15.28 -44.67
CA TRP A 529 0.72 14.51 -44.81
C TRP A 529 -0.43 15.11 -45.65
N GLN A 530 -0.22 15.14 -46.97
CA GLN A 530 -1.28 14.71 -47.88
C GLN A 530 -0.76 13.65 -48.86
N ARG A 531 -1.66 12.71 -49.21
CA ARG A 531 -1.55 11.62 -50.21
C ARG A 531 -0.86 10.31 -49.79
N VAL A 532 -1.68 9.39 -49.30
CA VAL A 532 -1.71 8.01 -49.81
C VAL A 532 -3.16 7.71 -50.24
N GLY A 533 -3.35 7.02 -51.36
CA GLY A 533 -4.66 6.43 -51.73
C GLY A 533 -5.46 7.11 -52.84
N LEU A 534 -4.96 7.12 -54.09
CA LEU A 534 -5.77 6.66 -55.24
C LEU A 534 -4.94 6.32 -56.49
N SER A 535 -5.45 5.33 -57.25
CA SER A 535 -5.27 5.06 -58.69
C SER A 535 -3.87 4.87 -59.32
N CYS A 536 -3.62 3.61 -59.70
CA CYS A 536 -3.21 3.16 -61.05
C CYS A 536 -1.77 3.39 -61.60
N LEU A 537 -1.16 2.26 -61.98
CA LEU A 537 -0.62 1.90 -63.32
C LEU A 537 -0.66 3.02 -64.39
N CYS A 538 0.33 3.19 -65.28
CA CYS A 538 1.16 2.15 -65.91
C CYS A 538 2.45 2.67 -66.60
N SER A 539 3.16 1.77 -67.30
CA SER A 539 4.10 2.01 -68.43
C SER A 539 5.51 2.61 -68.19
N LEU A 540 6.47 1.71 -67.93
CA LEU A 540 7.62 1.40 -68.80
C LEU A 540 8.41 2.50 -69.55
N ALA A 541 9.72 2.58 -69.25
CA ALA A 541 10.88 2.52 -70.19
C ALA A 541 11.09 3.64 -71.26
N ARG A 542 12.31 3.98 -71.72
CA ARG A 542 13.72 3.63 -71.37
C ARG A 542 14.67 4.61 -72.10
N CYS A 543 15.82 4.95 -71.48
CA CYS A 543 17.16 5.16 -72.10
C CYS A 543 18.17 5.36 -70.95
N LEU A 544 19.18 4.51 -70.70
CA LEU A 544 20.38 4.08 -71.47
C LEU A 544 21.63 4.98 -71.20
N PRO A 545 22.87 4.42 -71.15
CA PRO A 545 23.65 4.54 -69.90
C PRO A 545 25.20 4.69 -70.05
N SER A 546 25.92 4.68 -68.91
CA SER A 546 27.37 4.35 -68.74
C SER A 546 28.38 5.38 -69.31
N GLN A 547 29.69 5.42 -68.99
CA GLN A 547 30.69 4.45 -68.48
C GLN A 547 31.63 5.06 -67.38
N PRO A 548 32.52 4.28 -66.71
CA PRO A 548 33.52 4.73 -65.72
C PRO A 548 34.97 4.78 -66.27
N ILE A 549 36.01 5.00 -65.43
CA ILE A 549 37.34 4.29 -65.39
C ILE A 549 38.50 5.06 -64.65
N SER A 550 38.82 4.62 -63.41
CA SER A 550 40.16 4.23 -62.88
C SER A 550 41.32 5.18 -62.46
N VAL A 551 42.21 4.58 -61.63
CA VAL A 551 43.68 4.77 -61.42
C VAL A 551 44.21 5.85 -60.42
N SER A 552 45.34 5.50 -59.79
CA SER A 552 46.12 6.10 -58.70
C SER A 552 47.35 6.90 -59.26
N PRO A 553 48.41 7.40 -58.53
CA PRO A 553 48.98 6.94 -57.23
C PRO A 553 49.66 7.97 -56.26
N SER A 554 50.19 7.43 -55.13
CA SER A 554 51.51 7.72 -54.51
C SER A 554 51.70 8.64 -53.27
N SER A 555 52.69 8.22 -52.45
CA SER A 555 53.48 8.95 -51.42
C SER A 555 52.95 9.06 -49.96
N GLN A 556 53.90 9.11 -49.01
CA GLN A 556 53.79 9.07 -47.54
C GLN A 556 54.92 9.96 -46.93
N PRO A 557 55.00 10.29 -45.61
CA PRO A 557 55.20 9.37 -44.45
C PRO A 557 54.23 9.74 -43.28
N SER A 558 54.45 9.61 -41.94
CA SER A 558 55.53 9.17 -41.04
C SER A 558 54.99 8.71 -39.64
N GLN A 559 55.87 8.25 -38.74
CA GLN A 559 55.66 8.04 -37.28
C GLN A 559 57.00 8.14 -36.51
N PRO A 560 57.02 8.09 -35.15
CA PRO A 560 57.23 6.86 -34.32
C PRO A 560 56.20 6.76 -33.15
N SER A 561 56.19 5.89 -32.12
CA SER A 561 56.90 4.68 -31.60
C SER A 561 55.94 3.99 -30.58
N GLN A 562 55.94 2.69 -30.18
CA GLN A 562 56.91 1.57 -30.04
C GLN A 562 57.69 1.51 -28.70
N PRO A 563 58.06 0.32 -28.15
CA PRO A 563 57.87 -1.11 -28.58
C PRO A 563 56.56 -1.74 -28.02
N GLY A 564 56.24 -3.06 -27.98
CA GLY A 564 56.89 -4.34 -28.39
C GLY A 564 57.54 -5.16 -27.22
N PRO A 565 57.64 -6.53 -27.22
CA PRO A 565 57.17 -7.55 -28.18
C PRO A 565 55.88 -8.29 -27.70
N ALA A 566 55.66 -9.62 -27.48
CA ALA A 566 56.43 -10.88 -27.30
C ALA A 566 55.76 -12.14 -27.98
N ILE A 567 56.24 -13.38 -27.74
CA ILE A 567 56.19 -14.54 -28.70
C ILE A 567 56.05 -15.93 -28.02
N VAL A 568 55.47 -16.96 -28.70
CA VAL A 568 55.87 -18.42 -28.79
C VAL A 568 54.82 -19.25 -29.60
N SER A 569 55.05 -20.53 -29.97
CA SER A 569 54.70 -21.06 -31.31
C SER A 569 54.65 -22.61 -31.55
N THR A 570 53.82 -23.09 -32.52
CA THR A 570 53.94 -24.33 -33.39
C THR A 570 53.35 -25.72 -32.91
N PRO A 571 53.49 -26.92 -33.56
CA PRO A 571 52.36 -27.59 -34.28
C PRO A 571 52.25 -29.17 -34.20
N SER A 572 51.43 -29.80 -35.07
CA SER A 572 51.38 -31.25 -35.49
C SER A 572 50.30 -32.16 -34.81
N ILE A 573 49.97 -33.39 -35.29
CA ILE A 573 49.44 -33.89 -36.60
C ILE A 573 48.90 -35.36 -36.43
N VAL A 574 48.09 -35.89 -37.38
CA VAL A 574 47.41 -37.24 -37.40
C VAL A 574 46.36 -37.46 -36.26
N THR A 575 45.47 -38.49 -36.20
CA THR A 575 45.37 -39.82 -36.87
C THR A 575 43.91 -40.24 -37.24
N ILE A 576 43.54 -41.53 -37.21
CA ILE A 576 42.42 -42.17 -37.95
C ILE A 576 41.81 -43.35 -37.16
N THR A 577 40.49 -43.57 -37.21
CA THR A 577 39.84 -44.89 -37.44
C THR A 577 38.34 -44.76 -37.79
N CYS A 578 37.77 -45.73 -38.51
CA CYS A 578 36.47 -45.63 -39.18
C CYS A 578 35.55 -46.85 -38.97
N GLY A 579 34.23 -46.64 -39.05
CA GLY A 579 33.22 -47.68 -39.26
C GLY A 579 31.82 -47.28 -38.75
N HIS A 580 30.71 -47.64 -39.39
CA HIS A 580 30.51 -48.27 -40.72
C HIS A 580 29.10 -47.90 -41.26
N HIS A 581 28.92 -47.81 -42.57
CA HIS A 581 27.60 -47.65 -43.24
C HIS A 581 27.17 -49.00 -43.86
N PRO A 582 25.87 -49.27 -44.02
CA PRO A 582 25.13 -48.96 -45.27
C PRO A 582 23.97 -47.96 -45.05
N SER A 583 23.46 -47.18 -46.01
CA SER A 583 22.85 -47.47 -47.34
C SER A 583 21.45 -48.12 -47.24
N SER A 584 20.41 -47.70 -47.99
CA SER A 584 20.38 -47.08 -49.33
C SER A 584 19.06 -46.29 -49.62
N ALA A 585 18.74 -45.83 -50.84
CA ALA A 585 19.38 -44.76 -51.63
C ALA A 585 18.62 -44.44 -52.95
N SER A 586 18.32 -43.16 -53.25
CA SER A 586 18.16 -42.59 -54.61
C SER A 586 18.06 -41.05 -54.51
N LYS A 587 19.01 -40.24 -55.02
CA LYS A 587 19.15 -39.75 -56.42
C LYS A 587 17.84 -39.11 -56.94
N ARG A 588 17.80 -37.87 -57.46
CA ARG A 588 18.78 -37.15 -58.31
C ARG A 588 18.95 -35.65 -57.95
N HIS A 589 19.33 -34.83 -58.94
CA HIS A 589 20.13 -33.59 -58.84
C HIS A 589 19.56 -32.50 -59.79
N ILE A 590 20.12 -31.28 -59.70
CA ILE A 590 20.21 -30.25 -60.77
C ILE A 590 19.02 -29.27 -61.00
N ALA A 591 19.30 -28.01 -60.58
CA ALA A 591 19.15 -26.73 -61.29
C ALA A 591 17.85 -25.88 -61.37
N ILE A 592 18.01 -24.65 -60.85
CA ILE A 592 17.81 -23.33 -61.50
C ILE A 592 16.54 -23.10 -62.36
N ARG A 593 15.63 -22.22 -61.90
CA ARG A 593 15.36 -20.88 -62.52
C ARG A 593 14.42 -20.01 -61.68
N ARG A 594 14.52 -18.68 -61.89
CA ARG A 594 13.54 -17.64 -61.48
C ARG A 594 12.67 -17.27 -62.69
N SER A 595 11.51 -16.66 -62.44
CA SER A 595 10.68 -15.86 -63.39
C SER A 595 9.96 -16.68 -64.51
N GLN A 596 8.87 -16.20 -65.15
CA GLN A 596 8.22 -14.88 -65.09
C GLN A 596 6.70 -14.89 -65.42
N SER A 597 6.07 -13.73 -65.16
CA SER A 597 4.69 -13.22 -65.30
C SER A 597 3.71 -13.68 -66.41
N GLN A 598 2.42 -13.65 -66.02
CA GLN A 598 1.22 -13.01 -66.65
C GLN A 598 0.83 -13.19 -68.13
N ALA A 599 -0.46 -13.51 -68.35
CA ALA A 599 -1.41 -12.90 -69.32
C ALA A 599 -2.78 -13.67 -69.29
N LEU A 600 -3.96 -13.17 -69.68
CA LEU A 600 -4.58 -11.82 -69.64
C LEU A 600 -6.08 -11.97 -70.02
N ILE A 601 -6.98 -11.08 -69.51
CA ILE A 601 -8.32 -10.79 -70.07
C ILE A 601 -9.36 -11.95 -69.93
N LEU A 602 -10.70 -11.82 -70.06
CA LEU A 602 -11.59 -10.69 -70.44
C LEU A 602 -12.58 -10.28 -69.30
N ALA A 603 -13.90 -10.10 -69.57
CA ALA A 603 -14.87 -9.44 -68.68
C ALA A 603 -16.36 -9.73 -69.04
N ALA A 604 -17.29 -9.02 -68.36
CA ALA A 604 -18.78 -9.03 -68.41
C ALA A 604 -19.49 -10.12 -67.57
N GLY A 605 -20.63 -9.84 -66.91
CA GLY A 605 -21.37 -8.57 -66.73
C GLY A 605 -22.69 -8.77 -65.96
N GLY A 606 -23.46 -7.70 -65.70
CA GLY A 606 -24.80 -7.77 -65.08
C GLY A 606 -24.91 -7.13 -63.69
N SER A 607 -26.13 -6.86 -63.23
CA SER A 607 -26.42 -6.12 -61.99
C SER A 607 -27.76 -6.55 -61.37
N ILE A 608 -28.09 -5.95 -60.21
CA ILE A 608 -29.41 -5.90 -59.53
C ILE A 608 -29.81 -7.19 -58.75
N ILE A 609 -30.61 -6.92 -57.71
CA ILE A 609 -31.53 -7.77 -56.93
C ILE A 609 -31.05 -8.21 -55.54
N ALA A 610 -31.95 -7.90 -54.59
CA ALA A 610 -31.86 -7.95 -53.14
C ALA A 610 -31.80 -9.35 -52.51
N ILE A 611 -31.49 -9.34 -51.21
CA ILE A 611 -31.64 -10.45 -50.27
C ILE A 611 -33.12 -10.87 -50.16
N PRO A 612 -33.45 -12.16 -50.30
CA PRO A 612 -34.65 -12.75 -49.72
C PRO A 612 -34.32 -13.45 -48.39
N ALA A 613 -35.08 -13.17 -47.34
CA ALA A 613 -35.07 -13.96 -46.11
C ALA A 613 -36.15 -15.05 -46.18
N ILE A 614 -35.81 -16.29 -45.84
CA ILE A 614 -36.76 -17.40 -45.63
C ILE A 614 -36.42 -18.08 -44.29
N LEU A 615 -37.45 -18.54 -43.59
CA LEU A 615 -37.41 -18.96 -42.18
C LEU A 615 -37.38 -20.52 -42.06
N PRO A 616 -37.95 -21.22 -41.04
CA PRO A 616 -37.13 -22.15 -40.25
C PRO A 616 -37.68 -23.60 -40.20
N ILE A 617 -36.96 -24.51 -39.55
CA ILE A 617 -37.51 -25.82 -39.13
C ILE A 617 -37.26 -26.09 -37.64
N THR A 618 -38.36 -26.42 -36.99
CA THR A 618 -38.67 -26.70 -35.58
C THR A 618 -37.77 -27.67 -34.79
N ASN A 619 -37.72 -27.48 -33.48
CA ASN A 619 -37.52 -28.53 -32.47
C ASN A 619 -38.85 -28.75 -31.68
N PRO A 620 -39.32 -29.98 -31.36
CA PRO A 620 -40.71 -30.19 -30.93
C PRO A 620 -40.94 -30.61 -29.46
N ARG A 621 -42.07 -30.14 -28.88
CA ARG A 621 -42.75 -30.56 -27.62
C ARG A 621 -42.00 -30.20 -26.31
N GLY A 622 -42.66 -29.80 -25.23
CA GLY A 622 -44.09 -29.50 -25.00
C GLY A 622 -44.41 -29.45 -23.49
N ASP A 623 -45.58 -29.02 -23.00
CA ASP A 623 -46.80 -28.36 -23.53
C ASP A 623 -47.71 -28.14 -22.27
N GLN A 624 -48.36 -27.03 -21.90
CA GLN A 624 -48.55 -25.63 -22.37
C GLN A 624 -48.66 -24.70 -21.13
N SER A 625 -48.77 -23.36 -21.20
CA SER A 625 -50.05 -22.60 -21.24
C SER A 625 -49.81 -21.16 -20.71
N TRP A 626 -50.58 -20.09 -21.00
CA TRP A 626 -51.58 -19.79 -22.05
C TRP A 626 -51.78 -18.25 -22.13
N THR A 627 -51.83 -17.64 -23.34
CA THR A 627 -52.39 -16.28 -23.67
C THR A 627 -51.80 -15.03 -22.95
N LEU A 628 -51.79 -13.78 -23.47
CA LEU A 628 -51.92 -13.09 -24.78
C LEU A 628 -51.43 -11.61 -24.54
N LEU A 629 -51.25 -10.62 -25.43
CA LEU A 629 -51.52 -10.39 -26.87
C LEU A 629 -50.31 -9.67 -27.54
N ARG A 630 -50.44 -8.40 -27.96
CA ARG A 630 -49.47 -7.61 -28.74
C ARG A 630 -49.85 -6.11 -28.78
N ALA A 631 -48.83 -5.24 -28.86
CA ALA A 631 -48.68 -4.04 -29.72
C ALA A 631 -47.28 -3.46 -29.43
N THR A 632 -46.28 -3.29 -30.32
CA THR A 632 -46.22 -2.77 -31.72
C THR A 632 -46.68 -1.31 -31.76
N VAL A 633 -45.80 -0.30 -31.92
CA VAL A 633 -44.96 0.14 -33.07
C VAL A 633 -43.80 1.02 -32.49
N ALA A 634 -42.52 1.04 -32.89
CA ALA A 634 -41.79 0.86 -34.15
C ALA A 634 -41.62 2.11 -35.05
N ALA A 635 -40.73 3.05 -34.67
CA ALA A 635 -40.16 4.09 -35.56
C ALA A 635 -38.78 4.59 -35.06
N THR A 636 -37.91 5.05 -35.97
CA THR A 636 -36.54 5.57 -35.68
C THR A 636 -36.29 6.89 -36.48
N PRO A 637 -35.09 7.51 -36.60
CA PRO A 637 -34.91 8.87 -36.09
C PRO A 637 -34.47 9.93 -37.12
N SER A 638 -34.79 11.21 -36.89
CA SER A 638 -34.17 12.32 -37.64
C SER A 638 -34.26 13.69 -36.95
N GLN A 639 -33.12 14.40 -36.88
CA GLN A 639 -33.00 15.87 -36.71
C GLN A 639 -33.52 16.47 -35.38
N ALA A 640 -33.09 17.65 -34.92
CA ALA A 640 -31.81 18.39 -35.04
C ALA A 640 -31.84 19.55 -34.00
N ASN A 641 -30.68 20.13 -33.64
CA ASN A 641 -30.61 21.25 -32.69
C ASN A 641 -31.37 22.50 -33.15
N ALA A 642 -32.27 23.06 -32.31
CA ALA A 642 -32.73 24.44 -32.45
C ALA A 642 -33.31 25.07 -31.16
N LEU A 643 -32.45 25.78 -30.41
CA LEU A 643 -32.70 27.06 -29.73
C LEU A 643 -33.77 27.18 -28.61
N ALA A 644 -33.69 28.27 -27.85
CA ALA A 644 -34.44 28.52 -26.62
C ALA A 644 -35.34 29.77 -26.70
N GLU A 645 -36.35 29.79 -25.81
CA GLU A 645 -37.22 30.91 -25.39
C GLU A 645 -37.98 31.75 -26.46
N ARG A 646 -39.32 31.83 -26.35
CA ARG A 646 -40.02 32.89 -25.56
C ARG A 646 -41.57 32.88 -25.66
N ARG A 647 -42.22 32.99 -24.48
CA ARG A 647 -43.51 33.68 -24.15
C ARG A 647 -44.85 33.28 -24.79
N ILE A 648 -45.85 32.98 -23.93
CA ILE A 648 -47.30 33.35 -23.94
C ILE A 648 -47.93 32.79 -22.61
N ILE A 649 -48.88 33.36 -21.82
CA ILE A 649 -49.90 34.46 -21.84
C ILE A 649 -51.35 33.92 -22.10
N LEU A 650 -52.40 34.12 -21.28
CA LEU A 650 -52.62 34.73 -19.94
C LEU A 650 -54.00 34.25 -19.35
N LEU A 651 -54.40 34.77 -18.16
CA LEU A 651 -55.72 34.64 -17.47
C LEU A 651 -55.98 33.27 -16.77
N GLU A 652 -56.80 33.14 -15.70
CA GLU A 652 -57.82 33.99 -15.01
C GLU A 652 -57.43 34.23 -13.51
N LYS A 653 -57.60 35.43 -12.90
CA LYS A 653 -58.79 36.06 -12.21
C LYS A 653 -59.25 35.35 -10.92
N ASP A 654 -59.60 36.01 -9.80
CA ASP A 654 -59.79 37.45 -9.47
C ASP A 654 -59.55 37.76 -7.95
N GLN A 655 -59.11 38.99 -7.63
CA GLN A 655 -59.58 39.98 -6.60
C GLN A 655 -59.86 39.58 -5.12
N LEU A 656 -59.73 40.40 -4.04
CA LEU A 656 -59.46 41.85 -3.77
C LEU A 656 -58.38 41.97 -2.64
N GLN A 657 -57.51 43.01 -2.51
CA GLN A 657 -57.70 44.40 -2.00
C GLN A 657 -58.15 44.50 -0.49
N TYR A 658 -57.70 45.44 0.38
CA TYR A 658 -57.19 46.82 0.18
C TYR A 658 -56.35 47.39 1.39
N SER A 659 -55.60 48.47 1.14
CA SER A 659 -55.30 49.68 2.00
C SER A 659 -54.45 49.67 3.30
N LEU A 660 -53.30 50.38 3.22
CA LEU A 660 -52.86 51.58 3.99
C LEU A 660 -53.01 51.66 5.54
N ASN A 661 -51.90 51.97 6.26
CA ASN A 661 -51.58 53.33 6.78
C ASN A 661 -50.31 53.42 7.67
N LEU A 662 -49.75 54.63 7.81
CA LEU A 662 -48.80 55.08 8.85
C LEU A 662 -49.58 55.86 9.95
N PRO A 663 -49.16 55.89 11.24
CA PRO A 663 -48.24 56.96 11.69
C PRO A 663 -47.32 56.63 12.92
N PHE A 664 -46.51 57.61 13.35
CA PHE A 664 -45.74 57.64 14.61
C PHE A 664 -46.60 58.05 15.84
N PRO A 665 -46.20 57.64 17.05
CA PRO A 665 -45.74 58.59 18.12
C PRO A 665 -44.43 58.11 18.80
N THR A 666 -43.35 58.90 19.01
CA THR A 666 -43.08 60.02 19.96
C THR A 666 -42.89 59.68 21.45
N SER A 667 -41.62 59.79 21.89
CA SER A 667 -41.10 60.54 23.07
C SER A 667 -41.14 60.00 24.52
N LEU A 668 -39.97 60.16 25.20
CA LEU A 668 -39.71 60.28 26.66
C LEU A 668 -39.98 59.03 27.54
N GLY A 669 -39.34 58.81 28.70
CA GLY A 669 -38.24 59.54 29.37
C GLY A 669 -38.51 59.79 30.87
N LYS A 670 -37.48 59.65 31.75
CA LYS A 670 -37.47 59.80 33.24
C LYS A 670 -37.87 58.58 34.08
N ASP A 671 -37.61 58.49 35.40
CA ASP A 671 -36.48 58.88 36.31
C ASP A 671 -36.80 58.37 37.74
N SER A 672 -35.79 57.96 38.54
CA SER A 672 -35.81 57.81 40.03
C SER A 672 -36.84 56.84 40.66
N GLY A 673 -36.68 56.27 41.87
CA GLY A 673 -35.60 56.24 42.88
C GLY A 673 -35.82 54.98 43.79
N ASP A 674 -35.39 54.84 45.05
CA ASP A 674 -34.67 55.72 46.00
C ASP A 674 -34.24 54.88 47.26
N TRP A 675 -33.38 55.42 48.13
CA TRP A 675 -32.91 54.89 49.46
C TRP A 675 -32.08 53.59 49.50
N ASP A 676 -31.33 53.24 50.57
CA ASP A 676 -30.22 53.90 51.32
C ASP A 676 -29.42 52.73 52.03
N THR A 677 -28.44 52.78 52.95
CA THR A 677 -27.83 53.76 53.86
C THR A 677 -26.32 53.51 54.07
N GLY A 678 -25.52 54.55 54.36
CA GLY A 678 -24.25 54.43 55.09
C GLY A 678 -22.96 54.21 54.26
N GLU A 679 -21.78 53.99 54.87
CA GLU A 679 -21.43 54.04 56.30
C GLU A 679 -19.89 54.28 56.50
N ASN A 680 -19.40 54.23 57.74
CA ASN A 680 -18.02 54.51 58.18
C ASN A 680 -17.03 53.35 57.87
N THR A 681 -15.72 53.51 57.61
CA THR A 681 -14.75 54.65 57.45
C THR A 681 -13.44 54.06 56.85
N SER A 682 -12.37 54.75 56.42
CA SER A 682 -11.98 56.14 56.06
C SER A 682 -10.60 56.09 55.37
N SER A 683 -9.96 57.16 54.85
CA SER A 683 -10.41 58.27 53.99
C SER A 683 -9.16 59.04 53.45
N SER A 684 -9.35 59.95 52.48
CA SER A 684 -8.40 61.02 52.06
C SER A 684 -7.15 60.60 51.24
N LYS A 685 -6.64 61.37 50.25
CA LYS A 685 -7.06 62.69 49.68
C LYS A 685 -6.38 63.00 48.32
N GLY A 686 -7.16 63.41 47.29
CA GLY A 686 -6.84 64.40 46.22
C GLY A 686 -5.68 64.15 45.21
N LEU A 687 -5.56 64.87 44.07
CA LEU A 687 -6.47 65.82 43.39
C LEU A 687 -6.09 65.96 41.87
N ARG A 688 -6.81 66.85 41.13
CA ARG A 688 -6.65 67.31 39.71
C ARG A 688 -5.21 67.37 39.14
N GLY A 689 -4.96 67.33 37.82
CA GLY A 689 -5.83 67.46 36.63
C GLY A 689 -5.09 67.29 35.28
N SER A 690 -5.61 67.84 34.16
CA SER A 690 -5.21 67.50 32.77
C SER A 690 -4.43 68.60 32.01
N ILE A 691 -3.98 68.27 30.78
CA ILE A 691 -3.47 69.14 29.67
C ILE A 691 -1.99 69.58 29.75
N ARG A 692 -1.11 69.10 28.83
CA ARG A 692 -0.65 69.78 27.58
C ARG A 692 0.53 69.05 26.89
N SER A 693 1.07 69.61 25.80
CA SER A 693 2.02 68.98 24.88
C SER A 693 3.18 69.89 24.45
N LYS A 694 4.32 69.26 24.08
CA LYS A 694 5.30 69.67 23.05
C LYS A 694 6.33 70.81 23.32
N ILE A 695 7.56 70.54 22.84
CA ILE A 695 8.59 71.42 22.20
C ILE A 695 9.72 72.05 23.05
N SER A 696 10.94 71.96 22.49
CA SER A 696 12.27 72.55 22.83
C SER A 696 12.98 72.05 24.11
N GLY A 697 14.31 71.93 24.18
CA GLY A 697 15.35 71.90 23.12
C GLY A 697 16.53 72.88 23.32
N LYS A 698 17.79 72.39 23.16
CA LYS A 698 19.10 73.09 23.18
C LYS A 698 19.55 73.67 24.54
N ASP A 699 20.83 73.89 24.87
CA ASP A 699 22.16 73.49 24.32
C ASP A 699 23.27 73.82 25.38
N LYS A 700 24.51 73.28 25.23
CA LYS A 700 25.81 73.77 25.80
C LYS A 700 26.05 73.62 27.34
N ASP A 701 27.28 73.62 27.88
CA ASP A 701 28.67 73.58 27.33
C ASP A 701 29.67 72.95 28.36
N ARG A 702 30.78 72.37 27.87
CA ARG A 702 32.23 72.36 28.29
C ARG A 702 32.68 72.81 29.72
N ASP A 703 33.84 72.44 30.29
CA ASP A 703 34.98 71.51 29.96
C ASP A 703 35.92 71.32 31.20
N ASN A 704 36.98 70.48 31.07
CA ASN A 704 38.19 70.34 31.95
C ASN A 704 38.02 69.61 33.31
N HIS A 705 38.98 68.83 33.85
CA HIS A 705 40.36 68.40 33.49
C HIS A 705 40.67 67.12 34.35
N ALA A 706 41.67 66.23 34.21
CA ALA A 706 42.75 65.90 33.25
C ALA A 706 43.10 64.37 33.46
N SER A 707 44.30 63.76 33.48
CA SER A 707 45.74 64.09 33.34
C SER A 707 46.61 62.81 33.09
N ALA A 708 47.95 62.94 33.12
CA ALA A 708 48.99 61.90 33.37
C ALA A 708 49.14 60.67 32.43
N THR A 709 50.18 60.72 31.57
CA THR A 709 50.81 59.59 30.84
C THR A 709 52.20 59.25 31.42
N PRO A 710 52.78 58.06 31.15
CA PRO A 710 53.73 57.85 30.02
C PRO A 710 53.34 56.64 29.12
N SER A 711 53.42 56.66 27.78
CA SER A 711 54.58 56.53 26.87
C SER A 711 55.30 55.16 26.94
N THR A 712 55.69 54.46 25.85
CA THR A 712 55.77 54.67 24.37
C THR A 712 55.13 53.44 23.64
N GLY A 713 54.80 53.31 22.33
CA GLY A 713 55.34 53.79 21.03
C GLY A 713 56.00 52.60 20.26
N ALA A 714 55.91 52.38 18.94
CA ALA A 714 55.09 52.93 17.84
C ALA A 714 55.23 52.05 16.55
N ALA A 715 54.35 52.27 15.54
CA ALA A 715 54.46 51.88 14.11
C ALA A 715 54.23 50.41 13.63
N GLN A 716 54.14 50.28 12.29
CA GLN A 716 53.76 49.13 11.41
C GLN A 716 55.02 48.49 10.74
N PRO A 717 55.01 47.45 9.82
CA PRO A 717 53.94 47.00 8.91
C PRO A 717 53.87 45.47 8.55
N LEU A 718 53.29 45.21 7.37
CA LEU A 718 52.79 43.97 6.71
C LEU A 718 53.77 42.80 6.40
N ASP A 719 53.14 41.62 6.18
CA ASP A 719 53.40 40.60 5.11
C ASP A 719 54.32 39.36 5.35
N LYS A 720 53.76 38.15 5.08
CA LYS A 720 54.40 36.84 4.66
C LYS A 720 55.47 36.17 5.58
N SER A 721 55.78 34.85 5.53
CA SER A 721 55.19 33.63 4.92
C SER A 721 55.82 32.31 5.46
N ASP A 722 55.06 31.20 5.46
CA ASP A 722 55.39 29.78 5.18
C ASP A 722 56.57 28.96 5.82
N SER A 723 56.19 27.81 6.42
CA SER A 723 56.69 26.43 6.18
C SER A 723 58.04 25.82 6.71
N ALA A 724 57.89 24.88 7.67
CA ALA A 724 58.29 23.44 7.63
C ALA A 724 59.68 22.86 8.10
N SER A 725 59.59 21.94 9.09
CA SER A 725 60.24 20.60 9.22
C SER A 725 61.74 20.36 9.56
N ILE A 726 62.02 19.34 10.43
CA ILE A 726 63.06 18.25 10.23
C ILE A 726 63.10 17.12 11.34
N LYS A 727 63.00 15.84 10.89
CA LYS A 727 63.62 14.51 11.30
C LYS A 727 63.73 13.94 12.76
N SER A 728 62.90 12.92 13.05
CA SER A 728 63.19 11.48 13.42
C SER A 728 64.25 10.94 14.45
N ALA A 729 63.74 10.29 15.53
CA ALA A 729 63.90 8.88 16.02
C ALA A 729 65.23 8.19 16.51
N ARG A 730 65.20 7.57 17.74
CA ARG A 730 65.71 6.18 18.10
C ARG A 730 65.20 5.65 19.49
N SER A 731 65.76 4.58 20.10
CA SER A 731 65.03 3.62 21.00
C SER A 731 65.79 2.79 22.09
N GLN A 732 65.06 2.23 23.08
CA GLN A 732 65.23 0.96 23.89
C GLN A 732 65.84 0.89 25.35
N ARG A 733 65.21 0.02 26.20
CA ARG A 733 65.69 -0.84 27.37
C ARG A 733 66.12 -0.21 28.74
N SER A 734 66.08 -0.85 29.95
CA SER A 734 65.22 -1.92 30.60
C SER A 734 65.65 -2.33 32.07
N ALA A 735 64.70 -2.63 33.01
CA ALA A 735 64.75 -3.52 34.23
C ALA A 735 65.58 -3.14 35.52
N SER A 736 65.44 -3.71 36.77
CA SER A 736 64.32 -4.31 37.59
C SER A 736 64.71 -4.82 39.04
N ASN A 737 63.79 -4.83 40.04
CA ASN A 737 63.69 -5.70 41.28
C ASN A 737 64.71 -5.58 42.47
N PRO A 738 64.63 -6.31 43.65
CA PRO A 738 63.66 -7.29 44.27
C PRO A 738 63.21 -6.89 45.75
N THR A 739 62.77 -7.63 46.82
CA THR A 739 62.37 -9.03 47.26
C THR A 739 61.68 -9.01 48.68
N ASN A 740 60.85 -10.00 49.12
CA ASN A 740 60.89 -10.69 50.47
C ASN A 740 59.74 -11.74 50.82
N HIS A 741 60.09 -12.71 51.69
CA HIS A 741 59.48 -13.98 52.24
C HIS A 741 57.97 -14.08 52.67
N ALA A 742 57.33 -15.23 53.01
CA ALA A 742 57.76 -16.61 53.42
C ALA A 742 56.78 -17.78 53.02
N ALA A 743 57.05 -19.05 53.42
CA ALA A 743 56.35 -20.35 53.09
C ALA A 743 56.45 -21.35 54.30
N PRO A 744 56.23 -22.72 54.30
CA PRO A 744 55.97 -23.76 53.25
C PRO A 744 55.04 -25.00 53.65
N VAL A 745 55.27 -26.21 53.07
CA VAL A 745 54.89 -27.63 53.44
C VAL A 745 53.69 -28.39 52.76
N SER A 746 53.97 -29.07 51.63
CA SER A 746 53.98 -30.55 51.31
C SER A 746 52.98 -31.59 51.92
N PRO A 747 52.83 -32.86 51.40
CA PRO A 747 53.55 -33.54 50.29
C PRO A 747 52.75 -34.42 49.24
N GLN A 748 53.26 -34.44 47.99
CA GLN A 748 53.49 -35.58 47.03
C GLN A 748 52.48 -36.75 46.82
N THR A 749 52.21 -37.11 45.54
CA THR A 749 52.87 -38.25 44.82
C THR A 749 52.40 -38.48 43.35
N ALA A 750 53.29 -39.11 42.55
CA ALA A 750 53.06 -39.99 41.38
C ALA A 750 52.62 -39.48 39.97
N ASN A 751 53.15 -40.22 38.97
CA ASN A 751 52.97 -40.30 37.51
C ASN A 751 53.63 -41.68 37.11
N PRO A 752 53.60 -42.29 35.88
CA PRO A 752 52.93 -41.97 34.60
C PRO A 752 52.33 -43.25 33.88
N THR A 753 52.26 -43.24 32.53
CA THR A 753 52.03 -44.34 31.51
C THR A 753 50.67 -45.07 31.47
N GLY A 754 50.19 -45.66 30.35
CA GLY A 754 50.66 -45.85 28.95
C GLY A 754 49.52 -46.52 28.12
N GLU A 755 49.62 -47.04 26.87
CA GLU A 755 50.62 -47.12 25.79
C GLU A 755 49.94 -47.74 24.50
N LYS A 756 50.60 -47.76 23.32
CA LYS A 756 50.30 -48.58 22.08
C LYS A 756 49.12 -48.16 21.18
N SER A 757 49.12 -48.38 19.84
CA SER A 757 50.17 -48.70 18.85
C SER A 757 49.68 -48.48 17.39
N THR A 758 50.60 -48.23 16.44
CA THR A 758 50.38 -48.10 14.96
C THR A 758 50.66 -49.44 14.23
N PRO A 759 50.76 -49.58 12.86
CA PRO A 759 50.51 -48.70 11.68
C PRO A 759 49.59 -49.44 10.63
N PRO A 760 49.67 -49.33 9.26
CA PRO A 760 50.33 -48.38 8.33
C PRO A 760 49.51 -47.88 7.08
N THR A 761 50.16 -47.02 6.27
CA THR A 761 50.01 -46.76 4.81
C THR A 761 48.93 -45.81 4.26
N SER A 762 49.22 -45.27 3.06
CA SER A 762 48.79 -43.98 2.46
C SER A 762 48.42 -44.16 0.96
N PRO A 763 48.23 -43.11 0.11
CA PRO A 763 47.95 -41.67 0.32
C PRO A 763 46.82 -41.09 -0.58
N THR A 764 46.39 -39.83 -0.36
CA THR A 764 46.38 -38.71 -1.35
C THR A 764 45.75 -37.41 -0.80
N ASP A 765 46.45 -36.29 -0.99
CA ASP A 765 46.06 -34.96 -1.55
C ASP A 765 44.65 -34.37 -1.25
N ASP A 766 44.45 -33.06 -0.99
CA ASP A 766 45.36 -31.90 -0.83
C ASP A 766 44.73 -30.85 0.14
N SER A 767 45.22 -29.60 0.17
CA SER A 767 45.39 -28.84 1.41
C SER A 767 44.59 -27.52 1.56
N THR A 768 44.13 -27.33 2.79
CA THR A 768 44.03 -26.08 3.59
C THR A 768 43.64 -24.74 2.95
N LEU A 769 42.61 -24.11 3.53
CA LEU A 769 42.38 -22.66 3.49
C LEU A 769 43.30 -21.91 4.48
N GLY A 770 43.66 -20.67 4.14
CA GLY A 770 44.34 -19.69 5.02
C GLY A 770 43.57 -18.36 5.10
N PRO A 771 43.72 -17.54 6.18
CA PRO A 771 42.71 -16.54 6.53
C PRO A 771 43.13 -15.07 6.40
N THR A 772 42.15 -14.15 6.34
CA THR A 772 42.12 -12.87 7.13
C THR A 772 40.78 -12.13 6.95
N SER A 773 40.49 -11.21 7.88
CA SER A 773 39.36 -10.25 7.83
C SER A 773 39.89 -8.84 8.12
N PRO A 774 39.16 -7.75 7.81
CA PRO A 774 38.14 -7.26 8.76
C PRO A 774 36.87 -6.67 8.11
N ILE A 775 35.92 -6.24 8.96
CA ILE A 775 34.60 -5.68 8.62
C ILE A 775 34.54 -4.18 9.01
N GLY A 776 33.68 -3.40 8.33
CA GLY A 776 33.29 -2.03 8.73
C GLY A 776 31.77 -1.80 8.53
N GLU A 777 31.15 -0.99 9.39
CA GLU A 777 29.67 -0.87 9.54
C GLU A 777 29.00 0.12 8.56
N GLY A 778 27.66 0.06 8.38
CA GLY A 778 26.92 1.04 7.57
C GLY A 778 25.37 1.10 7.58
N ASP A 779 24.64 0.14 8.17
CA ASP A 779 23.16 0.04 8.02
C ASP A 779 22.33 1.18 8.66
N ARG A 780 21.43 1.84 7.88
CA ARG A 780 20.21 2.53 8.39
C ARG A 780 18.99 2.59 7.45
N VAL A 781 18.00 1.77 7.83
CA VAL A 781 16.52 1.80 7.66
C VAL A 781 15.84 3.13 7.23
N PRO A 782 14.84 3.11 6.31
CA PRO A 782 13.99 4.25 5.90
C PRO A 782 12.70 4.45 6.74
N SER A 783 11.87 5.46 6.41
CA SER A 783 10.75 5.99 7.24
C SER A 783 9.32 5.80 6.65
N PRO A 784 8.22 5.99 7.43
CA PRO A 784 6.87 5.51 7.09
C PRO A 784 5.80 6.55 6.64
N PRO A 785 4.57 6.11 6.23
CA PRO A 785 3.51 6.93 5.59
C PRO A 785 2.63 7.83 6.51
N PRO A 786 1.63 8.58 5.97
CA PRO A 786 0.91 9.65 6.67
C PRO A 786 -0.28 9.17 7.55
N SER A 787 -1.15 10.11 7.96
CA SER A 787 -2.28 9.99 8.89
C SER A 787 -3.51 10.83 8.40
N PRO A 788 -4.70 10.78 9.04
CA PRO A 788 -5.99 11.00 8.36
C PRO A 788 -6.40 12.46 8.06
N SER A 789 -7.38 12.58 7.15
CA SER A 789 -8.01 13.79 6.63
C SER A 789 -9.07 14.39 7.57
N GLN A 790 -9.25 15.71 7.50
CA GLN A 790 -10.33 16.45 8.19
C GLN A 790 -11.63 16.42 7.37
N SER A 791 -12.78 16.37 8.04
CA SER A 791 -14.08 16.68 7.43
C SER A 791 -14.28 18.20 7.29
N ARG A 792 -15.27 18.64 6.49
CA ARG A 792 -15.57 20.07 6.26
C ARG A 792 -17.05 20.38 6.44
N SER A 793 -17.38 21.31 7.33
CA SER A 793 -18.59 22.13 7.22
C SER A 793 -18.37 23.55 7.76
N LEU A 794 -19.16 24.52 7.30
CA LEU A 794 -19.07 25.94 7.66
C LEU A 794 -20.30 26.34 8.47
N GLY A 795 -20.10 26.83 9.70
CA GLY A 795 -21.21 27.16 10.61
C GLY A 795 -21.70 28.61 10.56
N LYS A 796 -22.95 28.84 11.01
CA LYS A 796 -23.44 30.07 11.65
C LYS A 796 -24.90 29.95 12.13
N GLY A 797 -25.20 30.50 13.32
CA GLY A 797 -26.55 30.89 13.75
C GLY A 797 -27.10 30.16 14.98
N HIS A 798 -27.24 30.88 16.09
CA HIS A 798 -28.03 30.47 17.28
C HIS A 798 -29.31 31.31 17.37
N HIS A 799 -30.40 30.70 17.86
CA HIS A 799 -31.46 31.19 18.78
C HIS A 799 -32.65 30.19 18.67
N ALA A 800 -33.11 29.52 19.74
CA ALA A 800 -33.90 30.02 20.89
C ALA A 800 -35.35 30.39 20.49
N LEU A 801 -36.43 29.95 21.18
CA LEU A 801 -36.58 29.18 22.44
C LEU A 801 -38.03 28.57 22.57
N ASP A 802 -38.29 27.87 23.68
CA ASP A 802 -39.56 27.62 24.39
C ASP A 802 -40.71 26.69 23.86
N GLU A 803 -40.76 25.46 24.42
CA GLU A 803 -41.67 24.99 25.52
C GLU A 803 -43.23 24.86 25.39
N GLN A 804 -43.75 23.79 26.06
CA GLN A 804 -45.06 23.60 26.76
C GLN A 804 -46.17 22.61 26.26
N THR A 805 -46.41 21.61 27.15
CA THR A 805 -47.67 21.03 27.72
C THR A 805 -48.71 20.14 26.96
N GLY A 806 -48.87 18.90 27.48
CA GLY A 806 -50.15 18.18 27.74
C GLY A 806 -50.88 17.46 26.57
N GLU A 807 -51.86 16.56 26.80
CA GLU A 807 -52.13 15.62 27.92
C GLU A 807 -53.18 14.53 27.53
N VAL A 808 -53.06 13.29 28.07
CA VAL A 808 -54.02 12.14 28.22
C VAL A 808 -54.91 11.53 27.09
N ASP A 809 -55.22 10.23 27.31
CA ASP A 809 -56.43 9.42 26.94
C ASP A 809 -56.75 8.98 25.47
N GLN A 810 -57.47 7.86 25.20
CA GLN A 810 -57.48 6.48 25.79
C GLN A 810 -58.33 5.46 24.96
N VAL A 811 -58.56 4.25 25.52
CA VAL A 811 -59.58 3.20 25.15
C VAL A 811 -59.18 2.11 24.12
N SER A 812 -59.89 0.96 24.15
CA SER A 812 -59.53 -0.39 23.67
C SER A 812 -60.63 -1.03 22.77
N ASP A 813 -60.36 -2.19 22.12
CA ASP A 813 -61.13 -3.45 22.33
C ASP A 813 -60.66 -4.70 21.52
N LYS A 814 -61.26 -5.87 21.80
CA LYS A 814 -60.86 -7.28 21.45
C LYS A 814 -62.10 -8.23 21.46
N PRO A 815 -62.05 -9.58 21.30
CA PRO A 815 -60.96 -10.54 20.99
C PRO A 815 -61.18 -11.20 19.57
N ALA A 816 -61.13 -12.50 19.19
CA ALA A 816 -60.86 -13.86 19.73
C ALA A 816 -60.55 -14.84 18.54
N GLY A 817 -60.16 -16.13 18.66
CA GLY A 817 -59.66 -16.94 19.79
C GLY A 817 -59.94 -18.48 19.66
N GLN A 818 -58.96 -19.32 20.05
CA GLN A 818 -59.06 -20.78 20.39
C GLN A 818 -59.17 -21.82 19.24
N ALA A 819 -58.80 -23.11 19.41
CA ALA A 819 -58.45 -23.89 20.62
C ALA A 819 -57.21 -24.82 20.46
N GLY A 820 -56.69 -25.33 21.60
CA GLY A 820 -55.49 -26.17 21.71
C GLY A 820 -55.76 -27.67 21.95
N PRO A 821 -54.98 -28.33 22.84
CA PRO A 821 -55.13 -28.01 24.26
C PRO A 821 -53.81 -27.68 25.01
N HIS A 822 -53.36 -28.53 25.93
CA HIS A 822 -52.41 -28.28 27.04
C HIS A 822 -51.55 -29.56 27.25
N THR A 823 -50.57 -29.71 28.16
CA THR A 823 -50.11 -29.02 29.42
C THR A 823 -48.60 -29.42 29.59
N ALA A 824 -47.74 -29.07 30.55
CA ALA A 824 -47.65 -28.31 31.82
C ALA A 824 -46.11 -28.08 32.08
N THR A 825 -45.53 -27.41 33.09
CA THR A 825 -45.79 -26.34 34.10
C THR A 825 -44.39 -26.05 34.75
N ASP A 826 -44.12 -25.02 35.57
CA ASP A 826 -44.92 -23.94 36.14
C ASP A 826 -44.12 -22.60 36.23
N THR A 827 -44.47 -21.69 37.16
CA THR A 827 -44.29 -20.25 37.01
C THR A 827 -43.81 -19.53 38.28
N SER A 828 -42.87 -18.57 38.19
CA SER A 828 -42.97 -17.26 38.89
C SER A 828 -41.82 -16.28 38.59
N THR A 829 -42.20 -15.01 38.52
CA THR A 829 -41.45 -13.74 38.41
C THR A 829 -40.32 -13.51 39.42
N LEU A 830 -39.29 -12.70 39.06
CA LEU A 830 -38.98 -11.40 39.71
C LEU A 830 -37.76 -10.63 39.13
N THR A 831 -37.79 -9.31 39.34
CA THR A 831 -36.83 -8.20 39.10
C THR A 831 -35.33 -8.48 38.83
N PRO A 832 -34.66 -7.67 37.97
CA PRO A 832 -33.20 -7.62 37.90
C PRO A 832 -32.58 -6.92 39.13
N LYS A 833 -31.45 -7.43 39.64
CA LYS A 833 -30.62 -6.77 40.66
C LYS A 833 -29.12 -7.02 40.47
N GLU A 834 -28.39 -5.91 40.45
CA GLU A 834 -26.98 -5.70 40.88
C GLU A 834 -25.87 -6.64 40.38
N PRO A 835 -24.83 -6.13 39.67
CA PRO A 835 -23.67 -6.94 39.28
C PRO A 835 -22.79 -7.27 40.49
N ILE A 836 -22.39 -8.55 40.60
CA ILE A 836 -21.62 -9.08 41.73
C ILE A 836 -20.14 -8.71 41.61
N LEU A 837 -19.76 -7.56 42.16
CA LEU A 837 -18.37 -7.23 42.50
C LEU A 837 -18.31 -6.39 43.78
N ILE A 838 -18.20 -7.08 44.94
CA ILE A 838 -17.56 -6.69 46.22
C ILE A 838 -17.95 -7.74 47.28
N ARG A 839 -16.97 -8.38 47.92
CA ARG A 839 -16.97 -8.71 49.37
C ARG A 839 -15.52 -8.75 49.91
N PRO A 840 -15.30 -8.50 51.21
CA PRO A 840 -14.01 -7.97 51.70
C PRO A 840 -13.08 -9.03 52.31
N THR A 841 -11.85 -8.59 52.63
CA THR A 841 -10.80 -9.37 53.30
C THR A 841 -11.02 -9.53 54.80
N GLY A 842 -10.74 -10.72 55.37
CA GLY A 842 -10.72 -10.93 56.83
C GLY A 842 -10.50 -12.37 57.33
N SER A 843 -9.64 -12.51 58.35
CA SER A 843 -9.55 -13.60 59.35
C SER A 843 -9.42 -15.10 58.95
N SER A 844 -8.16 -15.56 58.85
CA SER A 844 -7.53 -16.65 59.65
C SER A 844 -8.03 -18.12 59.67
N LEU A 845 -7.16 -19.01 59.13
CA LEU A 845 -6.70 -20.33 59.67
C LEU A 845 -7.69 -21.52 59.80
N PRO A 846 -7.22 -22.79 59.94
CA PRO A 846 -5.84 -23.33 59.86
C PRO A 846 -5.64 -24.42 58.76
N VAL A 847 -4.43 -25.00 58.66
CA VAL A 847 -4.07 -26.12 57.76
C VAL A 847 -3.58 -27.35 58.55
N ASN A 848 -4.03 -28.55 58.16
CA ASN A 848 -3.48 -29.89 58.51
C ASN A 848 -4.29 -30.96 57.74
N SER A 849 -3.83 -32.17 57.40
CA SER A 849 -2.54 -32.73 56.92
C SER A 849 -2.81 -34.22 56.57
N GLY A 850 -2.00 -34.99 55.82
CA GLY A 850 -0.71 -34.78 55.17
C GLY A 850 -0.36 -36.02 54.30
N LYS A 851 0.92 -36.44 54.27
CA LYS A 851 1.53 -37.55 53.46
C LYS A 851 1.73 -37.21 51.97
N GLU A 852 2.96 -37.12 51.45
CA GLU A 852 4.00 -38.16 51.21
C GLU A 852 3.65 -39.06 50.00
N THR A 853 4.55 -39.37 49.04
CA THR A 853 6.03 -39.37 49.04
C THR A 853 6.70 -38.63 47.85
N LEU A 854 8.03 -38.58 47.83
CA LEU A 854 8.92 -37.95 46.83
C LEU A 854 9.43 -38.94 45.76
N GLU A 855 9.78 -38.46 44.56
CA GLU A 855 11.15 -38.43 43.97
C GLU A 855 11.12 -37.88 42.52
N GLU A 856 12.27 -37.49 41.93
CA GLU A 856 12.41 -36.75 40.65
C GLU A 856 13.30 -37.49 39.60
N SER A 857 13.81 -36.97 38.46
CA SER A 857 13.84 -35.67 37.72
C SER A 857 14.37 -35.96 36.28
N PRO A 858 14.69 -35.01 35.36
CA PRO A 858 14.28 -33.61 35.17
C PRO A 858 13.75 -33.31 33.73
N GLY A 859 13.27 -32.08 33.44
CA GLY A 859 12.85 -31.70 32.06
C GLY A 859 12.33 -30.26 31.89
N GLY A 860 13.11 -29.26 32.26
CA GLY A 860 12.60 -27.91 32.59
C GLY A 860 11.96 -27.09 31.47
N HIS A 861 10.77 -26.54 31.77
CA HIS A 861 10.31 -25.25 31.26
C HIS A 861 10.33 -24.22 32.41
N SER A 862 10.80 -23.00 32.15
CA SER A 862 10.97 -21.96 33.18
C SER A 862 9.65 -21.28 33.54
N GLN A 863 9.12 -21.58 34.73
CA GLN A 863 7.89 -21.02 35.27
C GLN A 863 8.13 -19.63 35.90
N PHE A 864 7.66 -18.57 35.25
CA PHE A 864 7.61 -17.20 35.80
C PHE A 864 6.26 -16.55 35.43
N GLY A 865 5.44 -16.23 36.43
CA GLY A 865 4.15 -15.53 36.28
C GLY A 865 3.78 -14.82 37.59
N MET A 866 3.29 -13.58 37.48
CA MET A 866 3.00 -12.57 38.53
C MET A 866 4.02 -12.30 39.67
N SER A 867 4.69 -13.29 40.27
CA SER A 867 5.52 -13.14 41.48
C SER A 867 6.86 -12.39 41.29
N ALA A 868 7.16 -11.94 40.07
CA ALA A 868 8.45 -11.36 39.68
C ALA A 868 8.51 -9.82 39.71
N LEU A 869 7.39 -9.13 40.01
CA LEU A 869 7.33 -7.68 40.20
C LEU A 869 6.68 -7.37 41.54
N ASN A 870 7.41 -6.76 42.48
CA ASN A 870 6.82 -6.24 43.70
C ASN A 870 6.40 -4.76 43.52
N ALA A 871 5.55 -4.24 44.43
CA ALA A 871 5.01 -2.89 44.31
C ALA A 871 6.07 -1.77 44.42
N LEU A 872 7.19 -2.01 45.11
CA LEU A 872 8.31 -1.06 45.19
C LEU A 872 9.09 -1.02 43.87
N ASP A 873 9.24 -2.16 43.19
CA ASP A 873 9.87 -2.21 41.86
C ASP A 873 9.07 -1.37 40.85
N LEU A 874 7.74 -1.52 40.84
CA LEU A 874 6.84 -0.73 40.00
C LEU A 874 6.94 0.78 40.29
N ASP A 875 7.04 1.18 41.56
CA ASP A 875 7.19 2.58 41.93
C ASP A 875 8.55 3.18 41.57
N GLU A 876 9.62 2.38 41.60
CA GLU A 876 10.92 2.77 41.06
C GLU A 876 10.86 2.93 39.53
N MET A 877 10.19 2.01 38.83
CA MET A 877 10.02 2.07 37.36
C MET A 877 9.19 3.29 36.93
N ILE A 878 8.05 3.56 37.59
CA ILE A 878 7.25 4.77 37.38
C ILE A 878 8.09 6.02 37.64
N THR A 879 8.88 6.03 38.73
CA THR A 879 9.75 7.17 39.05
C THR A 879 10.81 7.39 37.96
N ARG A 880 11.47 6.33 37.47
CA ARG A 880 12.43 6.40 36.36
C ARG A 880 11.82 6.86 35.04
N LEU A 881 10.60 6.41 34.72
CA LEU A 881 9.86 6.83 33.52
C LEU A 881 9.50 8.32 33.58
N LEU A 882 8.94 8.79 34.70
CA LEU A 882 8.57 10.19 34.88
C LEU A 882 9.81 11.10 34.83
N ASP A 883 10.90 10.73 35.52
CA ASP A 883 12.16 11.49 35.51
C ASP A 883 12.78 11.56 34.10
N ALA A 884 12.66 10.50 33.28
CA ALA A 884 13.10 10.51 31.89
C ALA A 884 12.30 11.51 31.02
N GLY A 885 11.00 11.68 31.28
CA GLY A 885 10.20 12.73 30.62
C GLY A 885 10.62 14.13 31.04
N TYR A 886 10.77 14.35 32.35
CA TYR A 886 11.22 15.63 32.90
C TYR A 886 12.69 15.98 32.60
N ALA A 887 13.49 15.04 32.08
CA ALA A 887 14.85 15.29 31.59
C ALA A 887 14.88 16.08 30.26
N GLY A 888 13.79 16.10 29.49
CA GLY A 888 13.66 16.88 28.25
C GLY A 888 14.60 16.46 27.12
N LYS A 889 15.06 15.20 27.13
CA LYS A 889 15.95 14.60 26.11
C LYS A 889 15.61 13.13 25.92
N VAL A 890 15.39 12.71 24.67
CA VAL A 890 15.26 11.28 24.33
C VAL A 890 16.63 10.60 24.43
N THR A 891 16.76 9.59 25.29
CA THR A 891 18.01 8.85 25.50
C THR A 891 18.19 7.73 24.46
N LYS A 892 19.46 7.35 24.17
CA LYS A 892 19.77 6.28 23.21
C LYS A 892 19.08 4.96 23.60
N THR A 893 19.22 4.57 24.86
CA THR A 893 18.47 3.51 25.55
C THR A 893 17.19 4.07 26.17
N VAL A 894 16.26 3.20 26.58
CA VAL A 894 15.15 3.53 27.50
C VAL A 894 15.64 3.44 28.96
N CYS A 895 14.91 4.00 29.93
CA CYS A 895 15.29 4.04 31.35
C CYS A 895 15.03 2.72 32.11
N LEU A 896 14.40 1.73 31.47
CA LEU A 896 14.18 0.38 31.98
C LEU A 896 15.04 -0.65 31.24
N LYS A 897 15.37 -1.76 31.89
CA LYS A 897 16.09 -2.89 31.30
C LYS A 897 15.13 -3.75 30.48
N ASN A 898 15.64 -4.45 29.46
CA ASN A 898 14.83 -5.39 28.65
C ASN A 898 14.10 -6.45 29.51
N ALA A 899 14.70 -6.89 30.63
CA ALA A 899 14.05 -7.81 31.58
C ALA A 899 12.87 -7.16 32.34
N GLU A 900 13.03 -5.90 32.78
CA GLU A 900 11.97 -5.13 33.45
C GLU A 900 10.79 -4.89 32.48
N ILE A 901 11.08 -4.55 31.23
CA ILE A 901 10.10 -4.40 30.15
C ILE A 901 9.35 -5.72 29.89
N THR A 902 10.07 -6.85 29.82
CA THR A 902 9.47 -8.18 29.62
C THR A 902 8.53 -8.54 30.78
N ALA A 903 8.93 -8.23 32.02
CA ALA A 903 8.11 -8.47 33.20
C ALA A 903 6.84 -7.60 33.22
N ILE A 904 6.95 -6.30 32.90
CA ILE A 904 5.80 -5.38 32.77
C ILE A 904 4.82 -5.93 31.72
N CYS A 905 5.32 -6.28 30.54
CA CYS A 905 4.47 -6.79 29.46
C CYS A 905 3.78 -8.11 29.83
N SER A 906 4.48 -9.03 30.51
CA SER A 906 3.92 -10.30 30.97
C SER A 906 2.81 -10.10 32.00
N ALA A 907 3.07 -9.30 33.04
CA ALA A 907 2.08 -9.02 34.08
C ALA A 907 0.87 -8.23 33.51
N ALA A 908 1.12 -7.27 32.62
CA ALA A 908 0.04 -6.51 31.97
C ALA A 908 -0.84 -7.43 31.12
N ARG A 909 -0.23 -8.37 30.39
CA ARG A 909 -0.93 -9.41 29.61
C ARG A 909 -1.79 -10.32 30.49
N GLU A 910 -1.31 -10.71 31.67
CA GLU A 910 -2.08 -11.46 32.66
C GLU A 910 -3.31 -10.66 33.14
N VAL A 911 -3.12 -9.37 33.46
CA VAL A 911 -4.23 -8.47 33.86
C VAL A 911 -5.25 -8.26 32.73
N PHE A 912 -4.82 -7.97 31.49
CA PHE A 912 -5.74 -7.71 30.39
C PHE A 912 -6.56 -8.95 30.00
N LEU A 913 -5.99 -10.16 30.08
CA LEU A 913 -6.73 -11.41 29.87
C LEU A 913 -7.74 -11.70 30.99
N GLY A 914 -7.50 -11.20 32.20
CA GLY A 914 -8.48 -11.25 33.30
C GLY A 914 -9.65 -10.27 33.15
N GLN A 915 -9.52 -9.22 32.32
CA GLN A 915 -10.60 -8.28 32.03
C GLN A 915 -11.45 -8.77 30.83
N PRO A 916 -12.77 -8.49 30.79
CA PRO A 916 -13.61 -8.80 29.63
C PRO A 916 -13.26 -7.95 28.40
N SER A 917 -13.67 -8.39 27.20
CA SER A 917 -13.36 -7.71 25.93
C SER A 917 -14.13 -6.40 25.73
N LEU A 918 -15.24 -6.25 26.47
CA LEU A 918 -16.01 -5.03 26.68
C LEU A 918 -15.99 -4.76 28.19
N ILE A 919 -15.40 -3.65 28.65
CA ILE A 919 -15.29 -3.32 30.08
C ILE A 919 -16.37 -2.33 30.54
N GLU A 920 -16.91 -2.51 31.74
CA GLU A 920 -18.00 -1.67 32.27
C GLU A 920 -17.50 -0.84 33.45
N LEU A 921 -17.59 0.49 33.34
CA LEU A 921 -16.90 1.46 34.19
C LEU A 921 -17.89 2.40 34.88
N LYS A 922 -17.52 2.89 36.07
CA LYS A 922 -18.29 3.90 36.81
C LYS A 922 -17.70 5.29 36.58
N ALA A 923 -18.58 6.29 36.53
CA ALA A 923 -18.17 7.69 36.64
C ALA A 923 -17.82 8.03 38.10
N PRO A 924 -16.98 9.06 38.37
CA PRO A 924 -16.34 9.95 37.41
C PRO A 924 -15.11 9.32 36.72
N VAL A 925 -14.85 9.68 35.47
CA VAL A 925 -13.71 9.19 34.67
C VAL A 925 -13.21 10.23 33.65
N LYS A 926 -11.90 10.22 33.41
CA LYS A 926 -11.21 10.96 32.34
C LYS A 926 -11.04 10.05 31.13
N ILE A 927 -11.63 10.39 30.00
CA ILE A 927 -11.52 9.67 28.72
C ILE A 927 -10.49 10.36 27.84
N VAL A 928 -9.48 9.60 27.42
CA VAL A 928 -8.30 10.04 26.67
C VAL A 928 -8.28 9.33 25.33
N GLY A 929 -8.14 10.08 24.24
CA GLY A 929 -7.98 9.54 22.89
C GLY A 929 -6.51 9.25 22.55
N ASP A 930 -6.24 9.23 21.24
CA ASP A 930 -4.93 9.10 20.61
C ASP A 930 -3.78 9.85 21.32
N VAL A 931 -2.64 9.16 21.53
CA VAL A 931 -1.42 9.72 22.14
C VAL A 931 -0.19 9.62 21.23
N HIS A 932 -0.10 8.61 20.35
CA HIS A 932 0.97 8.37 19.35
C HIS A 932 2.37 8.74 19.86
N GLY A 933 2.81 8.14 20.97
CA GLY A 933 4.15 8.33 21.52
C GLY A 933 4.54 9.77 21.93
N GLN A 934 3.60 10.71 22.05
CA GLN A 934 3.84 12.10 22.50
C GLN A 934 4.00 12.19 24.03
N TYR A 935 5.02 11.50 24.56
CA TYR A 935 5.22 11.30 25.99
C TYR A 935 5.24 12.58 26.85
N THR A 936 5.78 13.69 26.33
CA THR A 936 5.78 14.96 27.07
C THR A 936 4.37 15.52 27.24
N ASP A 937 3.50 15.36 26.24
CA ASP A 937 2.13 15.84 26.27
C ASP A 937 1.24 14.94 27.14
N LEU A 938 1.53 13.63 27.19
CA LEU A 938 0.97 12.72 28.20
C LEU A 938 1.30 13.16 29.64
N LEU A 939 2.52 13.64 29.91
CA LEU A 939 2.86 14.19 31.24
C LEU A 939 2.14 15.52 31.51
N ARG A 940 2.02 16.40 30.51
CA ARG A 940 1.22 17.65 30.62
C ARG A 940 -0.25 17.36 30.92
N MET A 941 -0.80 16.29 30.35
CA MET A 941 -2.15 15.80 30.61
C MET A 941 -2.32 15.36 32.07
N PHE A 942 -1.43 14.53 32.61
CA PHE A 942 -1.50 14.14 34.03
C PHE A 942 -1.24 15.31 35.00
N GLU A 943 -0.46 16.32 34.61
CA GLU A 943 -0.31 17.58 35.37
C GLU A 943 -1.59 18.45 35.39
N MET A 944 -2.50 18.23 34.44
CA MET A 944 -3.75 18.97 34.27
C MET A 944 -4.93 18.21 34.90
N CYS A 945 -5.14 16.95 34.48
CA CYS A 945 -6.25 16.09 34.91
C CYS A 945 -6.06 15.45 36.30
N GLY A 946 -4.82 15.47 36.83
CA GLY A 946 -4.39 14.72 38.01
C GLY A 946 -3.66 13.41 37.67
N PHE A 947 -2.67 13.03 38.48
CA PHE A 947 -1.95 11.75 38.32
C PHE A 947 -2.73 10.59 38.96
N PRO A 948 -2.71 9.36 38.41
CA PRO A 948 -3.30 8.20 39.06
C PRO A 948 -2.75 7.99 40.49
N PRO A 949 -3.57 7.71 41.51
CA PRO A 949 -5.00 7.37 41.44
C PRO A 949 -5.93 8.57 41.74
N SER A 950 -5.45 9.83 41.70
CA SER A 950 -6.27 11.01 42.03
C SER A 950 -7.38 11.32 41.02
N ALA A 951 -7.31 10.71 39.83
CA ALA A 951 -8.39 10.63 38.85
C ALA A 951 -8.42 9.22 38.23
N ASN A 952 -9.61 8.75 37.87
CA ASN A 952 -9.79 7.53 37.08
C ASN A 952 -9.57 7.84 35.59
N PHE A 953 -8.92 6.95 34.85
CA PHE A 953 -8.64 7.13 33.42
C PHE A 953 -9.12 5.95 32.57
N LEU A 954 -9.73 6.28 31.43
CA LEU A 954 -9.97 5.39 30.30
C LEU A 954 -9.22 5.94 29.09
N PHE A 955 -8.29 5.18 28.52
CA PHE A 955 -7.70 5.50 27.22
C PHE A 955 -8.35 4.65 26.13
N LEU A 956 -8.60 5.26 24.97
CA LEU A 956 -9.31 4.63 23.86
C LEU A 956 -8.38 3.84 22.91
N GLY A 957 -7.11 4.25 22.75
CA GLY A 957 -6.13 3.53 21.93
C GLY A 957 -4.96 4.41 21.46
N ASP A 958 -4.17 3.86 20.55
CA ASP A 958 -3.07 4.51 19.82
C ASP A 958 -2.04 5.19 20.75
N TYR A 959 -1.34 4.35 21.50
CA TYR A 959 -0.30 4.75 22.46
C TYR A 959 1.07 4.94 21.82
N VAL A 960 1.32 4.21 20.72
CA VAL A 960 2.64 4.05 20.08
C VAL A 960 2.65 4.59 18.65
N ASP A 961 3.80 4.49 17.97
CA ASP A 961 4.09 5.04 16.64
C ASP A 961 4.09 6.57 16.57
N ARG A 962 4.65 7.11 15.48
CA ARG A 962 4.74 8.53 15.05
C ARG A 962 5.46 9.51 16.01
N GLY A 963 5.23 9.41 17.32
CA GLY A 963 5.94 10.15 18.36
C GLY A 963 7.37 9.64 18.62
N LYS A 964 8.09 10.38 19.47
CA LYS A 964 9.54 10.19 19.68
C LYS A 964 9.90 9.30 20.88
N GLN A 965 8.90 8.89 21.65
CA GLN A 965 9.04 8.23 22.94
C GLN A 965 7.89 7.23 23.18
N SER A 966 7.63 6.38 22.18
CA SER A 966 6.55 5.38 22.25
C SER A 966 6.81 4.39 23.38
N LEU A 967 8.08 4.00 23.59
CA LEU A 967 8.46 3.11 24.68
C LEU A 967 8.13 3.70 26.06
N GLU A 968 8.56 4.93 26.36
CA GLU A 968 8.21 5.55 27.66
C GLU A 968 6.70 5.74 27.83
N THR A 969 6.00 6.05 26.74
CA THR A 969 4.53 6.22 26.72
C THR A 969 3.83 4.92 27.14
N ILE A 970 4.01 3.83 26.40
CA ILE A 970 3.31 2.58 26.70
C ILE A 970 3.76 1.95 28.03
N LEU A 971 5.05 2.08 28.40
CA LEU A 971 5.54 1.56 29.68
C LEU A 971 4.95 2.30 30.87
N LEU A 972 4.80 3.63 30.82
CA LEU A 972 4.15 4.38 31.91
C LEU A 972 2.67 3.99 32.05
N LEU A 973 1.96 3.85 30.93
CA LEU A 973 0.56 3.43 30.92
C LEU A 973 0.37 2.01 31.46
N MET A 974 1.23 1.06 31.06
CA MET A 974 1.21 -0.31 31.60
C MET A 974 1.59 -0.35 33.09
N CYS A 975 2.57 0.44 33.55
CA CYS A 975 2.89 0.51 34.97
C CYS A 975 1.74 1.10 35.80
N TYR A 976 1.04 2.13 35.31
CA TYR A 976 -0.17 2.63 35.99
C TYR A 976 -1.32 1.62 35.95
N LYS A 977 -1.49 0.86 34.86
CA LYS A 977 -2.46 -0.23 34.81
C LYS A 977 -2.17 -1.33 35.84
N LEU A 978 -0.89 -1.70 36.01
CA LEU A 978 -0.46 -2.70 36.99
C LEU A 978 -0.63 -2.22 38.42
N LYS A 979 -0.37 -0.94 38.70
CA LYS A 979 -0.50 -0.37 40.04
C LYS A 979 -1.94 -0.05 40.44
N TYR A 980 -2.78 0.36 39.48
CA TYR A 980 -4.15 0.83 39.71
C TYR A 980 -5.16 0.16 38.75
N PRO A 981 -5.28 -1.19 38.75
CA PRO A 981 -6.06 -1.91 37.75
C PRO A 981 -7.56 -1.55 37.72
N GLU A 982 -8.11 -1.08 38.84
CA GLU A 982 -9.52 -0.67 39.00
C GLU A 982 -9.76 0.83 38.83
N ASN A 983 -8.72 1.62 38.53
CA ASN A 983 -8.82 3.07 38.30
C ASN A 983 -8.21 3.50 36.96
N PHE A 984 -7.45 2.62 36.31
CA PHE A 984 -6.72 2.89 35.08
C PHE A 984 -7.08 1.83 34.03
N PHE A 985 -7.62 2.27 32.90
CA PHE A 985 -8.19 1.42 31.87
C PHE A 985 -7.61 1.79 30.51
N LEU A 986 -7.23 0.77 29.74
CA LEU A 986 -6.59 0.89 28.44
C LEU A 986 -7.38 0.00 27.47
N LEU A 987 -7.92 0.59 26.42
CA LEU A 987 -8.47 -0.13 25.28
C LEU A 987 -7.41 -0.33 24.20
N ARG A 988 -7.74 -1.08 23.16
CA ARG A 988 -6.90 -1.31 21.98
C ARG A 988 -7.22 -0.27 20.91
N GLY A 989 -6.21 0.41 20.38
CA GLY A 989 -6.29 1.16 19.12
C GLY A 989 -5.80 0.35 17.92
N ASN A 990 -5.88 0.93 16.73
CA ASN A 990 -5.38 0.28 15.52
C ASN A 990 -3.84 0.26 15.45
N HIS A 991 -3.15 1.20 16.12
CA HIS A 991 -1.70 1.18 16.27
C HIS A 991 -1.21 0.11 17.25
N GLU A 992 -2.07 -0.49 18.08
CA GLU A 992 -1.74 -1.69 18.87
C GLU A 992 -1.87 -2.99 18.03
N CYS A 993 -1.26 -3.02 16.84
CA CYS A 993 -1.26 -4.12 15.89
C CYS A 993 0.15 -4.41 15.32
N ALA A 994 0.44 -5.68 15.02
CA ALA A 994 1.71 -6.12 14.46
C ALA A 994 2.04 -5.45 13.11
N ASN A 995 1.04 -5.26 12.25
CA ASN A 995 1.22 -4.65 10.93
C ASN A 995 1.51 -3.14 11.03
N VAL A 996 0.76 -2.44 11.89
CA VAL A 996 0.83 -0.98 12.01
C VAL A 996 2.12 -0.56 12.71
N THR A 997 2.47 -1.15 13.86
CA THR A 997 3.73 -0.88 14.58
C THR A 997 4.99 -1.18 13.77
N ARG A 998 4.90 -2.11 12.81
CA ARG A 998 5.99 -2.46 11.89
C ARG A 998 6.24 -1.41 10.82
N VAL A 999 5.25 -0.57 10.55
CA VAL A 999 5.34 0.56 9.63
C VAL A 999 5.64 1.84 10.41
N TYR A 1000 4.74 2.31 11.28
CA TYR A 1000 4.72 3.71 11.74
C TYR A 1000 5.71 4.08 12.86
N GLY A 1001 6.69 3.22 13.14
CA GLY A 1001 7.95 3.56 13.82
C GLY A 1001 8.24 2.84 15.13
N PHE A 1002 7.25 2.23 15.79
CA PHE A 1002 7.44 1.56 17.09
C PHE A 1002 8.36 0.33 16.97
N TYR A 1003 8.27 -0.43 15.88
CA TYR A 1003 9.19 -1.52 15.58
C TYR A 1003 10.65 -1.07 15.54
N ASP A 1004 10.95 0.03 14.85
CA ASP A 1004 12.31 0.56 14.77
C ASP A 1004 12.74 1.26 16.06
N GLU A 1005 11.83 1.85 16.84
CA GLU A 1005 12.14 2.32 18.19
C GLU A 1005 12.56 1.14 19.08
N CYS A 1006 11.77 0.05 19.13
CA CYS A 1006 12.10 -1.16 19.86
C CYS A 1006 13.41 -1.79 19.37
N LYS A 1007 13.61 -1.94 18.06
CA LYS A 1007 14.82 -2.50 17.44
C LYS A 1007 16.07 -1.68 17.77
N ARG A 1008 15.96 -0.35 17.82
CA ARG A 1008 17.08 0.58 18.05
C ARG A 1008 17.37 0.86 19.53
N ARG A 1009 16.37 0.83 20.41
CA ARG A 1009 16.51 1.16 21.85
C ARG A 1009 16.58 -0.07 22.76
N CYS A 1010 16.03 -1.21 22.31
CA CYS A 1010 15.90 -2.45 23.05
C CYS A 1010 16.42 -3.65 22.24
N ASN A 1011 15.54 -4.35 21.50
CA ASN A 1011 15.80 -5.34 20.46
C ASN A 1011 14.46 -5.83 19.84
N VAL A 1012 14.53 -6.64 18.79
CA VAL A 1012 13.35 -7.17 18.07
C VAL A 1012 12.50 -8.14 18.90
N LYS A 1013 13.04 -8.83 19.92
CA LYS A 1013 12.23 -9.70 20.80
C LYS A 1013 11.28 -8.87 21.65
N ILE A 1014 11.74 -7.72 22.16
CA ILE A 1014 10.91 -6.80 22.95
C ILE A 1014 9.72 -6.25 22.14
N TRP A 1015 9.89 -5.97 20.85
CA TRP A 1015 8.75 -5.63 19.98
C TRP A 1015 7.71 -6.75 19.92
N LYS A 1016 8.15 -8.02 19.76
CA LYS A 1016 7.23 -9.17 19.79
C LYS A 1016 6.49 -9.24 21.12
N THR A 1017 7.19 -9.09 22.24
CA THR A 1017 6.59 -9.08 23.58
C THR A 1017 5.53 -7.98 23.75
N PHE A 1018 5.73 -6.79 23.17
CA PHE A 1018 4.68 -5.76 23.14
C PHE A 1018 3.48 -6.19 22.28
N VAL A 1019 3.69 -6.73 21.08
CA VAL A 1019 2.60 -7.25 20.21
C VAL A 1019 1.82 -8.38 20.90
N ASP A 1020 2.50 -9.31 21.58
CA ASP A 1020 1.90 -10.41 22.34
C ASP A 1020 1.03 -9.91 23.51
N THR A 1021 1.34 -8.72 24.04
CA THR A 1021 0.53 -8.02 25.05
C THR A 1021 -0.59 -7.19 24.42
N PHE A 1022 -0.34 -6.47 23.32
CA PHE A 1022 -1.36 -5.72 22.57
C PHE A 1022 -2.50 -6.61 22.07
N ASN A 1023 -2.18 -7.84 21.65
CA ASN A 1023 -3.15 -8.86 21.29
C ASN A 1023 -4.11 -9.25 22.44
N THR A 1024 -3.84 -8.82 23.68
CA THR A 1024 -4.69 -9.07 24.85
C THR A 1024 -5.47 -7.85 25.35
N LEU A 1025 -5.28 -6.64 24.81
CA LEU A 1025 -6.02 -5.45 25.25
C LEU A 1025 -7.55 -5.58 25.05
N PRO A 1026 -8.39 -5.11 25.99
CA PRO A 1026 -9.84 -4.93 25.78
C PRO A 1026 -10.15 -4.02 24.59
N ILE A 1027 -11.34 -4.16 24.00
CA ILE A 1027 -11.66 -3.55 22.69
C ILE A 1027 -12.57 -2.33 22.81
N ALA A 1028 -13.52 -2.35 23.74
CA ALA A 1028 -14.45 -1.24 23.99
C ALA A 1028 -14.77 -1.13 25.49
N ALA A 1029 -15.39 -0.02 25.89
CA ALA A 1029 -15.91 0.19 27.24
C ALA A 1029 -17.34 0.76 27.22
N ILE A 1030 -18.06 0.61 28.32
CA ILE A 1030 -19.29 1.35 28.62
C ILE A 1030 -19.06 2.13 29.91
N VAL A 1031 -19.24 3.45 29.89
CA VAL A 1031 -19.17 4.31 31.08
C VAL A 1031 -20.58 4.57 31.61
N ALA A 1032 -20.78 4.25 32.88
CA ALA A 1032 -22.01 4.45 33.65
C ALA A 1032 -23.30 3.86 33.02
N GLY A 1033 -23.15 2.85 32.16
CA GLY A 1033 -24.26 2.25 31.41
C GLY A 1033 -24.78 3.10 30.24
N LYS A 1034 -24.26 4.31 30.02
CA LYS A 1034 -24.86 5.31 29.12
C LYS A 1034 -23.96 5.86 28.01
N ILE A 1035 -22.63 5.78 28.16
CA ILE A 1035 -21.68 6.22 27.14
C ILE A 1035 -20.92 5.00 26.59
N PHE A 1036 -21.06 4.71 25.30
CA PHE A 1036 -20.30 3.66 24.62
C PHE A 1036 -18.96 4.21 24.14
N CYS A 1037 -17.85 3.57 24.51
CA CYS A 1037 -16.49 4.05 24.29
C CYS A 1037 -15.69 3.05 23.45
N VAL A 1038 -15.06 3.51 22.36
CA VAL A 1038 -14.33 2.68 21.39
C VAL A 1038 -13.17 3.46 20.77
N HIS A 1039 -12.22 2.82 20.08
CA HIS A 1039 -11.16 3.56 19.36
C HIS A 1039 -11.67 4.18 18.06
N GLY A 1040 -12.03 3.33 17.09
CA GLY A 1040 -12.59 3.72 15.80
C GLY A 1040 -14.06 4.08 15.93
N GLY A 1041 -14.96 3.10 15.85
CA GLY A 1041 -16.38 3.42 15.78
C GLY A 1041 -17.29 2.20 15.74
N LEU A 1042 -18.41 2.33 15.02
CA LEU A 1042 -19.43 1.30 14.91
C LEU A 1042 -19.11 0.32 13.76
N SER A 1043 -19.58 -0.91 13.86
CA SER A 1043 -19.48 -1.92 12.79
C SER A 1043 -20.87 -2.34 12.31
N PRO A 1044 -21.07 -2.63 11.01
CA PRO A 1044 -22.32 -3.26 10.55
C PRO A 1044 -22.47 -4.70 11.04
N SER A 1045 -21.43 -5.27 11.65
CA SER A 1045 -21.45 -6.56 12.35
C SER A 1045 -21.72 -6.44 13.86
N LEU A 1046 -22.00 -5.24 14.39
CA LEU A 1046 -22.35 -5.02 15.79
C LEU A 1046 -23.89 -4.99 15.95
N SER A 1047 -24.46 -6.09 16.43
CA SER A 1047 -25.90 -6.24 16.67
C SER A 1047 -26.25 -6.30 18.17
N HIS A 1048 -25.36 -6.86 18.99
CA HIS A 1048 -25.49 -6.94 20.44
C HIS A 1048 -24.16 -6.65 21.14
N MET A 1049 -24.19 -6.16 22.38
CA MET A 1049 -22.98 -5.92 23.16
C MET A 1049 -22.17 -7.21 23.44
N ASP A 1050 -22.84 -8.36 23.42
CA ASP A 1050 -22.17 -9.66 23.54
C ASP A 1050 -21.29 -9.99 22.32
N ASP A 1051 -21.54 -9.40 21.15
CA ASP A 1051 -20.66 -9.59 19.98
C ASP A 1051 -19.23 -9.10 20.29
N ILE A 1052 -19.11 -8.04 21.10
CA ILE A 1052 -17.83 -7.51 21.60
C ILE A 1052 -17.31 -8.35 22.77
N ARG A 1053 -18.17 -8.73 23.74
CA ARG A 1053 -17.76 -9.57 24.89
C ARG A 1053 -17.19 -10.92 24.43
N ASN A 1054 -17.72 -11.48 23.35
CA ASN A 1054 -17.31 -12.76 22.76
C ASN A 1054 -16.03 -12.69 21.89
N ILE A 1055 -15.47 -11.50 21.62
CA ILE A 1055 -14.17 -11.38 20.93
C ILE A 1055 -13.09 -12.07 21.79
N GLN A 1056 -12.58 -13.19 21.29
CA GLN A 1056 -11.55 -13.98 21.97
C GLN A 1056 -10.22 -13.23 22.00
N ARG A 1057 -9.51 -13.30 23.13
CA ARG A 1057 -8.16 -12.76 23.32
C ARG A 1057 -7.26 -13.83 23.95
N PRO A 1058 -5.98 -13.95 23.56
CA PRO A 1058 -5.26 -13.11 22.60
C PRO A 1058 -5.74 -13.29 21.15
N THR A 1059 -5.81 -12.19 20.40
CA THR A 1059 -6.03 -12.19 18.94
C THR A 1059 -5.23 -11.07 18.29
N ASP A 1060 -4.75 -11.30 17.06
CA ASP A 1060 -4.31 -10.20 16.19
C ASP A 1060 -5.55 -9.50 15.59
N VAL A 1061 -5.35 -8.35 14.94
CA VAL A 1061 -6.41 -7.64 14.23
C VAL A 1061 -6.63 -8.33 12.87
N PRO A 1062 -7.85 -8.80 12.55
CA PRO A 1062 -8.18 -9.34 11.23
C PRO A 1062 -8.24 -8.21 10.20
N ASP A 1063 -8.17 -8.54 8.91
CA ASP A 1063 -8.16 -7.53 7.84
C ASP A 1063 -9.57 -6.96 7.53
N TYR A 1064 -10.61 -7.50 8.18
CA TYR A 1064 -12.02 -7.09 8.10
C TYR A 1064 -12.85 -7.69 9.25
N GLY A 1065 -14.09 -7.23 9.42
CA GLY A 1065 -15.05 -7.75 10.40
C GLY A 1065 -15.02 -7.00 11.74
N LEU A 1066 -15.87 -7.40 12.70
CA LEU A 1066 -16.18 -6.61 13.91
C LEU A 1066 -14.95 -5.99 14.61
N LEU A 1067 -13.92 -6.79 14.92
CA LEU A 1067 -12.71 -6.28 15.60
C LEU A 1067 -11.94 -5.25 14.74
N ASN A 1068 -11.82 -5.47 13.43
CA ASN A 1068 -11.23 -4.48 12.53
C ASN A 1068 -12.08 -3.20 12.52
N ASP A 1069 -13.39 -3.36 12.38
CA ASP A 1069 -14.30 -2.26 12.15
C ASP A 1069 -14.42 -1.36 13.40
N LEU A 1070 -14.40 -1.94 14.61
CA LEU A 1070 -14.31 -1.20 15.88
C LEU A 1070 -13.02 -0.37 15.99
N LEU A 1071 -11.93 -0.76 15.32
CA LEU A 1071 -10.63 -0.07 15.39
C LEU A 1071 -10.38 0.94 14.25
N TRP A 1072 -11.13 0.86 13.14
CA TRP A 1072 -10.83 1.59 11.89
C TRP A 1072 -12.03 2.30 11.23
N SER A 1073 -13.26 2.15 11.74
CA SER A 1073 -14.43 2.85 11.16
C SER A 1073 -14.46 4.34 11.51
N ASP A 1074 -15.08 5.17 10.66
CA ASP A 1074 -15.21 6.62 10.86
C ASP A 1074 -16.65 7.15 10.66
N PRO A 1075 -17.15 8.08 11.49
CA PRO A 1075 -18.41 8.77 11.23
C PRO A 1075 -18.23 9.77 10.07
N ALA A 1076 -19.18 9.82 9.14
CA ALA A 1076 -19.15 10.74 8.00
C ALA A 1076 -20.54 11.33 7.69
N ASP A 1077 -20.57 12.55 7.17
CA ASP A 1077 -21.82 13.19 6.71
C ASP A 1077 -22.11 12.77 5.26
N MET A 1078 -22.76 11.61 5.14
CA MET A 1078 -22.97 10.88 3.89
C MET A 1078 -24.44 10.46 3.72
N GLN A 1079 -24.85 10.08 2.51
CA GLN A 1079 -26.27 9.80 2.21
C GLN A 1079 -26.69 8.37 2.54
N ASN A 1080 -25.77 7.42 2.55
CA ASN A 1080 -26.04 6.02 2.90
C ASN A 1080 -25.80 5.76 4.40
N ASP A 1081 -26.27 4.61 4.89
CA ASP A 1081 -26.00 4.18 6.28
C ASP A 1081 -24.52 3.80 6.48
N TRP A 1082 -23.92 3.12 5.50
CA TRP A 1082 -22.55 2.60 5.50
C TRP A 1082 -21.88 2.81 4.14
N GLU A 1083 -20.63 3.26 4.10
CA GLU A 1083 -19.82 3.49 2.88
C GLU A 1083 -18.38 2.98 3.06
N GLU A 1084 -17.59 2.79 1.99
CA GLU A 1084 -16.16 2.41 2.11
C GLU A 1084 -15.34 3.55 2.74
N ASN A 1085 -14.47 3.28 3.72
CA ASN A 1085 -13.61 4.32 4.30
C ASN A 1085 -12.49 4.74 3.32
N GLU A 1086 -12.24 6.04 3.15
CA GLU A 1086 -11.13 6.59 2.33
C GLU A 1086 -9.76 6.00 2.69
N ARG A 1087 -9.57 5.55 3.94
CA ARG A 1087 -8.37 4.84 4.41
C ARG A 1087 -8.09 3.50 3.72
N GLY A 1088 -9.06 2.94 2.99
CA GLY A 1088 -8.96 1.62 2.36
C GLY A 1088 -9.10 0.44 3.32
N VAL A 1089 -9.59 0.69 4.54
CA VAL A 1089 -9.84 -0.31 5.59
C VAL A 1089 -11.07 0.12 6.41
N SER A 1090 -11.94 -0.84 6.74
CA SER A 1090 -13.24 -0.57 7.40
C SER A 1090 -14.18 0.34 6.59
N TYR A 1091 -15.17 0.92 7.25
CA TYR A 1091 -16.27 1.70 6.68
C TYR A 1091 -16.36 3.11 7.26
N CYS A 1092 -16.96 4.01 6.48
CA CYS A 1092 -17.64 5.17 7.02
C CYS A 1092 -19.06 4.81 7.48
N PHE A 1093 -19.59 5.51 8.51
CA PHE A 1093 -20.97 5.32 9.00
C PHE A 1093 -21.73 6.63 9.20
N GLY A 1094 -23.02 6.60 8.86
CA GLY A 1094 -23.87 7.77 8.78
C GLY A 1094 -24.62 8.10 10.07
N LYS A 1095 -25.21 9.31 10.11
CA LYS A 1095 -26.04 9.84 11.21
C LYS A 1095 -27.10 8.86 11.72
N LYS A 1096 -27.80 8.18 10.80
CA LYS A 1096 -28.87 7.21 11.12
C LYS A 1096 -28.36 5.98 11.86
N VAL A 1097 -27.17 5.46 11.52
CA VAL A 1097 -26.54 4.33 12.23
C VAL A 1097 -26.28 4.66 13.69
N ILE A 1098 -25.83 5.89 13.98
CA ILE A 1098 -25.58 6.35 15.35
C ILE A 1098 -26.88 6.38 16.15
N LEU A 1099 -27.94 6.98 15.59
CA LEU A 1099 -29.25 7.06 16.24
C LEU A 1099 -29.85 5.67 16.50
N GLU A 1100 -29.83 4.77 15.50
CA GLU A 1100 -30.30 3.39 15.66
C GLU A 1100 -29.49 2.61 16.70
N PHE A 1101 -28.17 2.78 16.74
CA PHE A 1101 -27.30 2.12 17.72
C PHE A 1101 -27.59 2.58 19.15
N LEU A 1102 -27.67 3.89 19.37
CA LEU A 1102 -27.97 4.48 20.67
C LEU A 1102 -29.35 4.05 21.17
N GLN A 1103 -30.38 4.14 20.32
CA GLN A 1103 -31.74 3.71 20.65
C GLN A 1103 -31.83 2.20 20.95
N ARG A 1104 -31.10 1.36 20.21
CA ARG A 1104 -31.12 -0.12 20.38
C ARG A 1104 -30.48 -0.59 21.69
N HIS A 1105 -29.54 0.19 22.24
CA HIS A 1105 -28.75 -0.20 23.41
C HIS A 1105 -28.96 0.70 24.64
N ASP A 1106 -29.94 1.63 24.59
CA ASP A 1106 -30.21 2.63 25.63
C ASP A 1106 -28.97 3.45 26.02
N PHE A 1107 -28.16 3.84 25.03
CA PHE A 1107 -27.02 4.74 25.22
C PHE A 1107 -27.38 6.17 24.84
N ASP A 1108 -26.74 7.14 25.50
CA ASP A 1108 -26.97 8.57 25.28
C ASP A 1108 -25.88 9.19 24.38
N LEU A 1109 -24.69 8.57 24.30
CA LEU A 1109 -23.51 9.08 23.59
C LEU A 1109 -22.55 7.96 23.13
N VAL A 1110 -22.01 8.08 21.91
CA VAL A 1110 -20.80 7.38 21.48
C VAL A 1110 -19.57 8.26 21.68
N CYS A 1111 -18.54 7.77 22.36
CA CYS A 1111 -17.23 8.41 22.50
C CYS A 1111 -16.16 7.60 21.75
N ARG A 1112 -15.41 8.25 20.86
CA ARG A 1112 -14.37 7.62 20.03
C ARG A 1112 -13.09 8.46 19.90
N ALA A 1113 -12.08 7.92 19.24
CA ALA A 1113 -10.78 8.57 18.98
C ALA A 1113 -10.44 8.52 17.47
N HIS A 1114 -9.26 8.07 17.06
CA HIS A 1114 -8.86 7.63 15.70
C HIS A 1114 -8.89 8.68 14.55
N MET A 1115 -9.45 9.88 14.77
CA MET A 1115 -9.44 11.00 13.82
C MET A 1115 -8.85 12.26 14.45
N VAL A 1116 -7.99 12.94 13.70
CA VAL A 1116 -7.37 14.21 14.10
C VAL A 1116 -8.40 15.32 13.94
N VAL A 1117 -8.72 16.02 15.03
CA VAL A 1117 -9.73 17.09 15.08
C VAL A 1117 -9.12 18.37 15.65
N GLU A 1118 -9.50 19.53 15.11
CA GLU A 1118 -8.77 20.81 15.27
C GLU A 1118 -8.67 21.26 16.74
N ASP A 1119 -9.79 21.28 17.47
CA ASP A 1119 -9.86 21.64 18.90
C ASP A 1119 -9.52 20.47 19.86
N GLY A 1120 -9.06 19.33 19.32
CA GLY A 1120 -8.80 18.11 20.10
C GLY A 1120 -10.05 17.32 20.48
N TYR A 1121 -11.24 17.85 20.23
CA TYR A 1121 -12.51 17.12 20.26
C TYR A 1121 -13.45 17.65 19.17
N GLU A 1122 -14.38 16.81 18.69
CA GLU A 1122 -15.42 17.19 17.73
C GLU A 1122 -16.72 16.45 18.04
N PHE A 1123 -17.85 17.16 18.00
CA PHE A 1123 -19.18 16.55 18.11
C PHE A 1123 -19.79 16.32 16.73
N PHE A 1124 -20.30 15.10 16.52
CA PHE A 1124 -21.03 14.71 15.31
C PHE A 1124 -22.49 14.38 15.64
N ASN A 1125 -23.36 14.46 14.63
CA ASN A 1125 -24.80 14.11 14.71
C ASN A 1125 -25.51 14.67 15.96
N ASP A 1126 -25.72 15.99 16.01
CA ASP A 1126 -26.41 16.68 17.12
C ASP A 1126 -25.87 16.35 18.52
N ARG A 1127 -24.54 16.13 18.60
CA ARG A 1127 -23.76 15.77 19.81
C ARG A 1127 -23.97 14.34 20.33
N THR A 1128 -24.64 13.48 19.57
CA THR A 1128 -24.84 12.05 19.91
C THR A 1128 -23.59 11.18 19.69
N LEU A 1129 -22.59 11.69 18.98
CA LEU A 1129 -21.24 11.13 18.93
C LEU A 1129 -20.20 12.23 19.22
N VAL A 1130 -19.12 11.87 19.92
CA VAL A 1130 -17.93 12.71 20.11
C VAL A 1130 -16.65 11.97 19.73
N THR A 1131 -15.79 12.65 18.97
CA THR A 1131 -14.40 12.27 18.72
C THR A 1131 -13.50 13.03 19.71
N VAL A 1132 -12.55 12.34 20.34
CA VAL A 1132 -11.57 12.89 21.29
C VAL A 1132 -10.18 12.50 20.82
N PHE A 1133 -9.29 13.48 20.68
CA PHE A 1133 -7.92 13.30 20.21
C PHE A 1133 -6.97 14.02 21.17
N SER A 1134 -6.07 13.29 21.84
CA SER A 1134 -5.33 13.81 22.99
C SER A 1134 -3.90 14.28 22.68
N ALA A 1135 -3.41 14.06 21.45
CA ALA A 1135 -2.09 14.48 20.99
C ALA A 1135 -2.11 15.88 20.32
N PRO A 1136 -1.59 16.95 20.97
CA PRO A 1136 -1.55 18.30 20.40
C PRO A 1136 -0.39 18.48 19.41
N ASN A 1137 -0.59 19.32 18.39
CA ASN A 1137 0.31 19.46 17.23
C ASN A 1137 0.78 18.09 16.71
N TYR A 1138 -0.19 17.27 16.31
CA TYR A 1138 0.01 15.90 15.88
C TYR A 1138 1.05 15.80 14.76
N CYS A 1139 1.91 14.77 14.84
CA CYS A 1139 3.11 14.58 14.02
C CYS A 1139 4.11 15.76 14.01
N GLY A 1140 3.85 16.85 14.74
CA GLY A 1140 4.55 18.14 14.63
C GLY A 1140 4.12 18.99 13.43
N GLU A 1141 2.97 18.70 12.82
CA GLU A 1141 2.57 19.24 11.51
C GLU A 1141 1.14 19.84 11.49
N PHE A 1142 0.23 19.38 12.34
CA PHE A 1142 -1.21 19.70 12.25
C PHE A 1142 -1.63 20.95 13.06
N ASP A 1143 -0.82 21.42 14.01
CA ASP A 1143 -1.12 22.52 14.98
C ASP A 1143 -2.43 22.40 15.78
N ASN A 1144 -3.09 21.23 15.71
CA ASN A 1144 -4.31 20.92 16.47
C ASN A 1144 -4.08 20.97 17.97
N TRP A 1145 -5.15 21.17 18.73
CA TRP A 1145 -5.14 21.00 20.18
C TRP A 1145 -5.37 19.52 20.52
N GLY A 1146 -4.98 19.12 21.73
CA GLY A 1146 -5.39 17.84 22.31
C GLY A 1146 -6.48 18.08 23.34
N ALA A 1147 -7.42 17.14 23.51
CA ALA A 1147 -8.43 17.21 24.57
C ALA A 1147 -8.45 15.96 25.45
N VAL A 1148 -8.95 16.11 26.67
CA VAL A 1148 -9.41 15.01 27.54
C VAL A 1148 -10.86 15.29 27.91
N MET A 1149 -11.73 14.30 27.68
CA MET A 1149 -13.13 14.37 28.07
C MET A 1149 -13.28 13.92 29.52
N SER A 1150 -13.94 14.71 30.35
CA SER A 1150 -14.26 14.42 31.75
C SER A 1150 -15.75 14.13 31.88
N VAL A 1151 -16.08 12.95 32.40
CA VAL A 1151 -17.45 12.56 32.77
C VAL A 1151 -17.57 12.68 34.28
N SER A 1152 -18.47 13.54 34.78
CA SER A 1152 -18.75 13.67 36.22
C SER A 1152 -19.63 12.53 36.75
N SER A 1153 -19.80 12.42 38.07
CA SER A 1153 -20.70 11.44 38.69
C SER A 1153 -22.16 11.59 38.22
N GLU A 1154 -22.53 12.82 37.83
CA GLU A 1154 -23.82 13.26 37.29
C GLU A 1154 -23.87 13.17 35.75
N LEU A 1155 -22.90 12.49 35.14
CA LEU A 1155 -22.70 12.31 33.69
C LEU A 1155 -22.45 13.60 32.89
N LEU A 1156 -22.16 14.71 33.55
CA LEU A 1156 -21.82 15.97 32.88
C LEU A 1156 -20.48 15.81 32.15
N CYS A 1157 -20.52 16.01 30.84
CA CYS A 1157 -19.37 15.87 29.94
C CYS A 1157 -18.70 17.24 29.71
N SER A 1158 -17.41 17.35 30.02
CA SER A 1158 -16.63 18.59 29.89
C SER A 1158 -15.21 18.31 29.38
N PHE A 1159 -14.58 19.25 28.68
CA PHE A 1159 -13.30 19.01 27.99
C PHE A 1159 -12.17 19.85 28.59
N GLU A 1160 -11.07 19.19 28.95
CA GLU A 1160 -9.83 19.84 29.35
C GLU A 1160 -8.88 19.91 28.14
N LEU A 1161 -8.43 21.12 27.79
CA LEU A 1161 -7.80 21.40 26.50
C LEU A 1161 -6.28 21.65 26.61
N ILE A 1162 -5.51 20.80 25.95
CA ILE A 1162 -4.06 20.81 25.85
C ILE A 1162 -3.65 21.55 24.58
N LYS A 1163 -3.28 22.82 24.71
CA LYS A 1163 -2.79 23.60 23.56
C LYS A 1163 -1.46 23.06 23.01
N PRO A 1164 -1.17 23.21 21.71
CA PRO A 1164 0.17 23.00 21.18
C PRO A 1164 1.18 23.95 21.85
N LEU A 1165 2.43 23.51 21.99
CA LEU A 1165 3.52 24.33 22.54
C LEU A 1165 4.73 24.31 21.60
N ASP A 1166 5.32 25.48 21.37
CA ASP A 1166 6.56 25.58 20.60
C ASP A 1166 7.77 24.95 21.35
N SER A 1167 8.86 24.73 20.63
CA SER A 1167 10.07 24.07 21.15
C SER A 1167 10.83 24.81 22.25
N ALA A 1168 10.49 26.07 22.57
CA ALA A 1168 10.99 26.83 23.71
C ALA A 1168 9.96 26.84 24.86
N ALA A 1169 8.67 27.03 24.56
CA ALA A 1169 7.58 26.92 25.53
C ALA A 1169 7.53 25.52 26.18
N LEU A 1170 7.65 24.46 25.39
CA LEU A 1170 7.70 23.08 25.88
C LEU A 1170 8.91 22.82 26.79
N LYS A 1171 10.10 23.33 26.44
CA LYS A 1171 11.30 23.24 27.30
C LYS A 1171 11.15 24.04 28.59
N SER A 1172 10.49 25.20 28.53
CA SER A 1172 10.15 26.01 29.71
C SER A 1172 9.17 25.27 30.62
N HIS A 1173 8.16 24.61 30.04
CA HIS A 1173 7.20 23.77 30.75
C HIS A 1173 7.87 22.57 31.45
N ILE A 1174 8.65 21.77 30.71
CA ILE A 1174 9.44 20.65 31.26
C ILE A 1174 10.31 21.12 32.43
N LYS A 1175 11.00 22.26 32.29
CA LYS A 1175 11.83 22.84 33.36
C LYS A 1175 11.01 23.25 34.58
N LYS A 1176 9.81 23.80 34.41
CA LYS A 1176 8.88 24.14 35.50
C LYS A 1176 8.34 22.88 36.19
N GLY A 1177 7.86 21.91 35.43
CA GLY A 1177 7.36 20.63 35.95
C GLY A 1177 8.42 19.87 36.74
N ARG A 1178 9.64 19.78 36.22
CA ARG A 1178 10.79 19.20 36.93
C ARG A 1178 11.10 19.93 38.24
N ASN A 1179 11.10 21.26 38.23
CA ASN A 1179 11.34 22.04 39.45
C ASN A 1179 10.21 21.85 40.49
N LYS A 1180 8.94 21.81 40.05
CA LYS A 1180 7.77 21.53 40.91
C LYS A 1180 7.86 20.12 41.52
N ARG A 1181 8.17 19.11 40.69
CA ARG A 1181 8.41 17.72 41.12
C ARG A 1181 9.52 17.64 42.16
N ASN A 1182 10.67 18.25 41.92
CA ASN A 1182 11.79 18.27 42.87
C ASN A 1182 11.48 19.04 44.17
N SER A 1183 10.52 19.98 44.17
CA SER A 1183 10.08 20.68 45.39
C SER A 1183 9.03 19.92 46.20
N LEU A 1184 8.27 19.02 45.56
CA LEU A 1184 7.30 18.13 46.21
C LEU A 1184 7.95 16.83 46.69
N TYR A 1185 8.97 16.36 45.97
CA TYR A 1185 9.74 15.16 46.25
C TYR A 1185 11.24 15.48 46.18
N PRO A 1186 11.86 15.97 47.28
CA PRO A 1186 13.29 16.22 47.32
C PRO A 1186 14.05 14.88 47.18
N GLN A 1187 14.78 14.70 46.08
CA GLN A 1187 15.52 13.46 45.84
C GLN A 1187 16.66 13.30 46.85
N SER A 1188 16.78 12.09 47.41
CA SER A 1188 17.95 11.66 48.17
C SER A 1188 19.23 11.74 47.30
N PRO A 1189 20.43 11.93 47.90
CA PRO A 1189 21.66 12.09 47.14
C PRO A 1189 21.95 10.91 46.20
N PRO A 1190 22.50 11.15 44.99
CA PRO A 1190 22.76 10.09 44.02
C PRO A 1190 23.83 9.12 44.55
N VAL A 1191 23.49 7.82 44.56
CA VAL A 1191 24.39 6.76 45.01
C VAL A 1191 25.59 6.66 44.06
N THR A 1192 26.77 6.97 44.56
CA THR A 1192 28.03 6.84 43.82
C THR A 1192 28.37 5.38 43.55
N ARG A 1193 28.05 4.87 42.36
CA ARG A 1193 28.68 3.67 41.81
C ARG A 1193 29.82 4.09 40.90
N GLY A 1194 31.02 3.56 41.16
CA GLY A 1194 32.23 3.90 40.41
C GLY A 1194 32.25 3.32 38.98
N PRO A 1195 33.24 3.72 38.16
CA PRO A 1195 33.36 3.21 36.81
C PRO A 1195 33.72 1.73 36.80
N GLN A 1196 32.93 0.91 36.10
CA GLN A 1196 33.37 -0.39 35.61
C GLN A 1196 33.74 -0.27 34.13
N SER A 1197 34.77 -1.00 33.73
CA SER A 1197 35.35 -0.95 32.39
C SER A 1197 34.44 -1.59 31.33
N TYR A 1198 34.75 -1.27 30.07
CA TYR A 1198 34.29 -2.01 28.89
C TYR A 1198 34.71 -3.49 28.96
#